data_AF-A0A9R0UTK0-F1
#
_entry.id   AF-A0A9R0UTK0-F1
#
_cell.length_a   1.000
_cell.length_b   1.000
_cell.length_c   1.000
_cell.angle_alpha   90.00
_cell.angle_beta   90.00
_cell.angle_gamma   90.00
#
_symmetry.space_group_name_H-M   'P 1'
#
loop_
_entity.id
_entity.type
_entity.pdbx_description
1 polymer ?
#
loop_
_entity_poly.entity_id
_entity_poly.type
_entity_poly.pdbx_seq_one_letter_code
_entity_poly.pdbx_strand_id
1 'polypeptide(L)'
;MAKPPAQVAPGSAYNLVETKPPLPAKLGPRGAAMAATKMASTYDMVEPMKYLYVSVVKARDLPTMDVTGALDPYVEVKLGNFKGVTKHLVKNHNPVWRQTFAFSFANLQSNQLEVIVKDKDTIHDDFVGRIVLDVSDIPECIPPDSPLAPQWYNLSDAHGERFRHGHSLGEIMLAVWIGTQADEAFPEAYHSGAHPLSTAGLTNTRSKVYYSPKLIYLKVCVIGAKDLIGAENSKDPPVKPTITKIQMGGQIRRTRPGQPPANPVWNDEFIFVACEPFEDPLVVTVEEKVAAGRDEPIGRIVIPVAANAPRNDLAKSVASKWFNLSRGMTVDEAAADVTTGTKHREHSKTFASKIHLKMSLETAYHVVEESTHYTSNLQPAAKKLRKSAIGMLEVGILSARGLGGNKNPYCVAKYGAKWVRTRTLLGTAAHAWNEQYIWEVFDLGTVITVAVFNNKNLDGHGDAKDERIGKVRVRLSALESDRVYTHYYPLMALTPGGLKKTGELHLAVRFTCTAWANMLAQYGRPLLPKMHYTSPISVLQLNSLRFLAMQMVATRLGKAEPPLRREVVEYILDADSHMFSLRRSKANFNRIISLFSGALAAGKWFDNICKWKNPLTTSLVHVLFLVLVCYPELILSTVFLYIFLIGVWNYRRRPRNPPHMDTVLSHAELAQPDELDEEFDTFPTSKPGDVVRMRYDRLRSVAGRVQTVVGDLAMQGERAQSLLSWRDPRATAMFITLCFIIAIVLYVTPFRGGGRPRRLVRAPAPPAPEQAAVGPLQLLQAPPSQG
;
A
#
# COMPACT_ATOMS: atom_id res chain seq x y z
N MET A 1 53.87 15.25 -1.11
CA MET A 1 52.86 15.03 -0.05
C MET A 1 51.48 15.21 -0.66
N ALA A 2 50.74 14.11 -0.88
CA ALA A 2 49.37 14.18 -1.35
C ALA A 2 48.47 14.69 -0.22
N LYS A 3 47.66 15.71 -0.52
CA LYS A 3 46.65 16.26 0.39
C LYS A 3 45.68 15.12 0.76
N PRO A 4 45.42 14.86 2.06
CA PRO A 4 44.49 13.80 2.43
C PRO A 4 43.11 14.11 1.84
N PRO A 5 42.35 13.08 1.39
CA PRO A 5 41.01 13.29 0.86
C PRO A 5 40.16 13.96 1.94
N ALA A 6 39.51 15.06 1.58
CA ALA A 6 38.59 15.76 2.46
C ALA A 6 37.54 14.76 2.97
N GLN A 7 37.46 14.57 4.29
CA GLN A 7 36.40 13.79 4.90
C GLN A 7 35.06 14.43 4.50
N VAL A 8 34.33 13.75 3.64
CA VAL A 8 32.96 14.10 3.28
C VAL A 8 32.14 14.08 4.57
N ALA A 9 31.51 15.20 4.92
CA ALA A 9 30.67 15.28 6.12
C ALA A 9 29.61 14.17 6.10
N PRO A 10 29.37 13.48 7.23
CA PRO A 10 28.36 12.42 7.31
C PRO A 10 27.00 12.96 6.84
N GLY A 11 26.38 12.26 5.89
CA GLY A 11 25.08 12.61 5.30
C GLY A 11 25.09 13.33 3.95
N SER A 12 26.21 13.90 3.45
CA SER A 12 26.15 14.71 2.21
C SER A 12 25.91 13.88 0.93
N ALA A 13 26.34 12.62 0.91
CA ALA A 13 26.21 11.72 -0.24
C ALA A 13 24.75 11.21 -0.46
N TYR A 14 23.88 11.37 0.54
CA TYR A 14 22.50 10.88 0.57
C TYR A 14 21.46 12.01 0.52
N ASN A 15 21.89 13.25 0.25
CA ASN A 15 21.00 14.38 0.12
C ASN A 15 20.25 14.39 -1.22
N LEU A 16 19.05 14.96 -1.20
CA LEU A 16 18.26 15.25 -2.39
C LEU A 16 18.97 16.27 -3.27
N VAL A 17 18.97 16.03 -4.59
CA VAL A 17 19.47 16.99 -5.58
C VAL A 17 18.28 17.52 -6.37
N GLU A 18 17.95 18.81 -6.20
CA GLU A 18 16.91 19.47 -6.98
C GLU A 18 17.38 19.66 -8.44
N THR A 19 16.44 19.48 -9.37
CA THR A 19 16.67 19.55 -10.80
C THR A 19 15.64 20.45 -11.47
N LYS A 20 15.93 20.91 -12.69
CA LYS A 20 14.99 21.67 -13.52
C LYS A 20 14.86 21.04 -14.92
N PRO A 21 14.32 19.81 -15.02
CA PRO A 21 14.03 19.22 -16.33
C PRO A 21 13.03 20.09 -17.10
N PRO A 22 13.10 20.12 -18.45
CA PRO A 22 12.21 20.90 -19.31
C PRO A 22 10.80 20.28 -19.37
N LEU A 23 10.13 20.20 -18.21
CA LEU A 23 8.79 19.63 -18.09
C LEU A 23 7.75 20.64 -18.59
N PRO A 24 6.74 20.21 -19.36
CA PRO A 24 5.63 21.07 -19.77
C PRO A 24 4.99 21.83 -18.58
N ALA A 25 4.84 21.17 -17.43
CA ALA A 25 4.31 21.77 -16.21
C ALA A 25 5.14 22.94 -15.63
N LYS A 26 6.39 23.13 -16.08
CA LYS A 26 7.31 24.20 -15.64
C LYS A 26 7.54 25.28 -16.70
N LEU A 27 7.08 25.10 -17.93
CA LEU A 27 7.14 26.15 -18.95
C LEU A 27 6.04 27.19 -18.66
N GLY A 28 6.42 28.45 -18.42
CA GLY A 28 5.50 29.54 -18.09
C GLY A 28 4.46 29.83 -19.19
N PRO A 29 3.55 30.81 -19.01
CA PRO A 29 2.35 31.02 -19.84
C PRO A 29 2.56 31.05 -21.37
N ARG A 30 3.72 31.55 -21.83
CA ARG A 30 4.10 31.57 -23.26
C ARG A 30 4.53 30.20 -23.82
N GLY A 31 5.13 29.33 -23.00
CA GLY A 31 5.40 27.93 -23.35
C GLY A 31 4.20 27.03 -23.07
N ALA A 32 3.39 27.40 -22.07
CA ALA A 32 2.09 26.81 -21.81
C ALA A 32 1.15 27.02 -23.00
N ALA A 33 1.11 28.19 -23.67
CA ALA A 33 0.29 28.39 -24.87
C ALA A 33 0.64 27.44 -26.04
N MET A 34 1.91 27.03 -26.17
CA MET A 34 2.34 26.00 -27.13
C MET A 34 1.98 24.57 -26.68
N ALA A 35 1.91 24.34 -25.36
CA ALA A 35 1.46 23.07 -24.75
C ALA A 35 -0.06 23.02 -24.45
N ALA A 36 -0.78 24.13 -24.59
CA ALA A 36 -2.15 24.35 -24.09
C ALA A 36 -3.22 24.01 -25.11
N THR A 37 -2.86 23.52 -26.30
CA THR A 37 -3.82 22.87 -27.18
C THR A 37 -4.09 21.47 -26.64
N LYS A 38 -4.87 21.38 -25.54
CA LYS A 38 -5.41 20.17 -24.91
C LYS A 38 -4.43 19.10 -24.37
N MET A 39 -3.10 19.30 -24.40
CA MET A 39 -2.10 18.32 -23.93
C MET A 39 -1.80 18.34 -22.41
N ALA A 40 -2.40 19.25 -21.63
CA ALA A 40 -1.80 19.70 -20.37
C ALA A 40 -2.05 18.86 -19.09
N SER A 41 -2.89 17.82 -19.06
CA SER A 41 -3.15 17.09 -17.78
C SER A 41 -2.48 15.72 -17.65
N THR A 42 -2.20 15.00 -18.74
CA THR A 42 -1.87 13.57 -18.62
C THR A 42 -0.36 13.29 -18.61
N TYR A 43 0.46 14.18 -19.21
CA TYR A 43 1.91 13.94 -19.41
C TYR A 43 2.77 15.20 -19.19
N ASP A 44 2.30 16.16 -18.40
CA ASP A 44 2.99 17.42 -18.10
C ASP A 44 4.15 17.31 -17.10
N MET A 45 4.22 16.20 -16.37
CA MET A 45 5.24 15.87 -15.37
C MET A 45 6.39 15.05 -15.95
N VAL A 46 6.41 14.79 -17.26
CA VAL A 46 7.45 14.02 -17.96
C VAL A 46 7.96 14.73 -19.20
N GLU A 47 9.16 14.38 -19.64
CA GLU A 47 9.71 14.90 -20.90
C GLU A 47 9.12 14.10 -22.08
N PRO A 48 8.59 14.76 -23.12
CA PRO A 48 7.98 14.06 -24.25
C PRO A 48 9.03 13.25 -25.01
N MET A 49 8.75 11.98 -25.22
CA MET A 49 9.56 11.05 -26.01
C MET A 49 8.80 10.71 -27.29
N LYS A 50 9.45 10.88 -28.45
CA LYS A 50 8.85 10.50 -29.74
C LYS A 50 9.05 9.01 -30.04
N TYR A 51 7.99 8.38 -30.51
CA TYR A 51 7.96 6.97 -30.92
C TYR A 51 7.33 6.83 -32.31
N LEU A 52 7.89 5.93 -33.13
CA LEU A 52 7.23 5.43 -34.32
C LEU A 52 6.45 4.17 -33.94
N TYR A 53 5.13 4.22 -34.06
CA TYR A 53 4.25 3.10 -33.80
C TYR A 53 3.90 2.37 -35.09
N VAL A 54 3.93 1.04 -35.03
CA VAL A 54 3.55 0.17 -36.14
C VAL A 54 2.59 -0.89 -35.61
N SER A 55 1.31 -0.76 -35.91
CA SER A 55 0.29 -1.74 -35.55
C SER A 55 0.03 -2.69 -36.72
N VAL A 56 0.43 -3.94 -36.54
CA VAL A 56 0.20 -5.05 -37.47
C VAL A 56 -1.13 -5.71 -37.11
N VAL A 57 -2.18 -5.42 -37.89
CA VAL A 57 -3.54 -5.83 -37.52
C VAL A 57 -3.88 -7.21 -38.09
N LYS A 58 -3.87 -7.35 -39.41
CA LYS A 58 -4.24 -8.59 -40.13
C LYS A 58 -3.67 -8.60 -41.55
N ALA A 59 -3.67 -9.75 -42.20
CA ALA A 59 -3.44 -9.87 -43.64
C ALA A 59 -4.56 -10.68 -44.31
N ARG A 60 -4.68 -10.59 -45.63
CA ARG A 60 -5.61 -11.38 -46.44
C ARG A 60 -4.99 -11.80 -47.76
N ASP A 61 -5.54 -12.87 -48.32
CA ASP A 61 -5.18 -13.40 -49.64
C ASP A 61 -3.68 -13.71 -49.78
N LEU A 62 -3.06 -14.20 -48.70
CA LEU A 62 -1.64 -14.59 -48.71
C LEU A 62 -1.44 -15.85 -49.58
N PRO A 63 -0.41 -15.88 -50.44
CA PRO A 63 -0.14 -16.99 -51.35
C PRO A 63 0.29 -18.25 -50.59
N THR A 64 -0.01 -19.42 -51.16
CA THR A 64 0.47 -20.70 -50.64
C THR A 64 1.93 -20.88 -51.06
N MET A 65 2.86 -20.91 -50.11
CA MET A 65 4.29 -21.07 -50.42
C MET A 65 4.74 -22.53 -50.45
N ASP A 66 3.99 -23.40 -49.78
CA ASP A 66 4.45 -24.71 -49.39
C ASP A 66 3.78 -25.86 -50.18
N VAL A 67 4.53 -26.92 -50.54
CA VAL A 67 4.02 -28.08 -51.32
C VAL A 67 2.93 -28.84 -50.54
N THR A 68 2.89 -28.68 -49.22
CA THR A 68 1.88 -29.28 -48.32
C THR A 68 0.62 -28.43 -48.13
N GLY A 69 0.62 -27.18 -48.63
CA GLY A 69 -0.52 -26.27 -48.58
C GLY A 69 -0.76 -25.56 -47.24
N ALA A 70 0.17 -25.61 -46.29
CA ALA A 70 0.04 -25.02 -44.97
C ALA A 70 0.89 -23.75 -44.83
N LEU A 71 0.25 -22.56 -44.73
CA LEU A 71 0.93 -21.29 -44.46
C LEU A 71 0.84 -20.96 -42.96
N ASP A 72 1.97 -20.78 -42.29
CA ASP A 72 2.12 -20.43 -40.88
C ASP A 72 2.65 -18.97 -40.71
N PRO A 73 1.92 -17.94 -41.15
CA PRO A 73 2.52 -16.63 -41.37
C PRO A 73 2.84 -15.88 -40.08
N TYR A 74 3.93 -15.12 -40.14
CA TYR A 74 4.31 -14.11 -39.16
C TYR A 74 4.84 -12.85 -39.84
N VAL A 75 4.91 -11.75 -39.08
CA VAL A 75 5.35 -10.45 -39.59
C VAL A 75 6.59 -9.98 -38.84
N GLU A 76 7.61 -9.62 -39.60
CA GLU A 76 8.85 -9.01 -39.17
C GLU A 76 8.82 -7.51 -39.51
N VAL A 77 8.80 -6.66 -38.48
CA VAL A 77 8.87 -5.20 -38.59
C VAL A 77 10.31 -4.76 -38.29
N LYS A 78 10.96 -4.09 -39.22
CA LYS A 78 12.37 -3.71 -39.14
C LYS A 78 12.58 -2.23 -39.44
N LEU A 79 13.41 -1.59 -38.63
CA LEU A 79 13.81 -0.19 -38.75
C LEU A 79 15.31 -0.09 -38.43
N GLY A 80 16.15 -0.09 -39.47
CA GLY A 80 17.61 -0.19 -39.33
C GLY A 80 18.02 -1.53 -38.70
N ASN A 81 18.73 -1.48 -37.57
CA ASN A 81 19.13 -2.67 -36.81
C ASN A 81 18.06 -3.17 -35.83
N PHE A 82 16.98 -2.42 -35.64
CA PHE A 82 15.87 -2.87 -34.79
C PHE A 82 14.91 -3.71 -35.60
N LYS A 83 14.48 -4.81 -35.00
CA LYS A 83 13.53 -5.77 -35.57
C LYS A 83 12.55 -6.25 -34.49
N GLY A 84 11.30 -6.44 -34.86
CA GLY A 84 10.23 -6.97 -34.03
C GLY A 84 9.49 -8.02 -34.83
N VAL A 85 9.10 -9.12 -34.18
CA VAL A 85 8.47 -10.25 -34.85
C VAL A 85 7.16 -10.59 -34.15
N THR A 86 6.09 -10.83 -34.91
CA THR A 86 4.81 -11.29 -34.37
C THR A 86 4.83 -12.80 -34.08
N LYS A 87 3.83 -13.30 -33.33
CA LYS A 87 3.63 -14.75 -33.21
C LYS A 87 3.18 -15.31 -34.56
N HIS A 88 3.77 -16.43 -35.00
CA HIS A 88 3.26 -17.21 -36.13
C HIS A 88 1.87 -17.80 -35.82
N LEU A 89 1.03 -17.91 -36.85
CA LEU A 89 -0.32 -18.48 -36.75
C LEU A 89 -0.41 -19.69 -37.66
N VAL A 90 -0.77 -20.85 -37.11
CA VAL A 90 -0.73 -22.10 -37.85
C VAL A 90 -1.84 -22.18 -38.91
N LYS A 91 -1.50 -22.55 -40.15
CA LYS A 91 -2.39 -22.83 -41.29
C LYS A 91 -3.42 -21.74 -41.55
N ASN A 92 -2.97 -20.50 -41.70
CA ASN A 92 -3.85 -19.34 -41.78
C ASN A 92 -3.48 -18.36 -42.91
N HIS A 93 -4.25 -18.37 -44.00
CA HIS A 93 -4.11 -17.42 -45.13
C HIS A 93 -4.67 -16.02 -44.86
N ASN A 94 -5.44 -15.86 -43.77
CA ASN A 94 -6.05 -14.59 -43.36
C ASN A 94 -5.71 -14.28 -41.89
N PRO A 95 -4.42 -14.17 -41.56
CA PRO A 95 -3.96 -14.05 -40.19
C PRO A 95 -4.39 -12.73 -39.54
N VAL A 96 -4.67 -12.78 -38.23
CA VAL A 96 -5.01 -11.62 -37.40
C VAL A 96 -4.08 -11.58 -36.20
N TRP A 97 -3.13 -10.65 -36.18
CA TRP A 97 -2.12 -10.54 -35.12
C TRP A 97 -2.47 -9.52 -34.04
N ARG A 98 -2.98 -8.34 -34.43
CA ARG A 98 -3.25 -7.20 -33.52
C ARG A 98 -2.07 -6.87 -32.61
N GLN A 99 -0.88 -6.74 -33.19
CA GLN A 99 0.35 -6.49 -32.47
C GLN A 99 0.92 -5.12 -32.80
N THR A 100 1.19 -4.31 -31.79
CA THR A 100 1.81 -2.99 -31.96
C THR A 100 3.28 -3.01 -31.54
N PHE A 101 4.13 -2.36 -32.34
CA PHE A 101 5.56 -2.13 -32.08
C PHE A 101 5.80 -0.63 -31.89
N ALA A 102 6.76 -0.28 -31.03
CA ALA A 102 7.13 1.11 -30.75
C ALA A 102 8.65 1.28 -30.86
N PHE A 103 9.09 2.03 -31.88
CA PHE A 103 10.49 2.35 -32.11
C PHE A 103 10.81 3.73 -31.54
N SER A 104 11.78 3.80 -30.62
CA SER A 104 12.22 5.08 -30.04
C SER A 104 13.00 5.89 -31.07
N PHE A 105 12.62 7.15 -31.27
CA PHE A 105 13.38 8.07 -32.13
C PHE A 105 14.80 8.34 -31.62
N ALA A 106 15.03 8.22 -30.31
CA ALA A 106 16.38 8.36 -29.73
C ALA A 106 17.37 7.30 -30.26
N ASN A 107 16.85 6.19 -30.79
CA ASN A 107 17.65 5.10 -31.31
C ASN A 107 17.45 4.92 -32.83
N LEU A 108 16.83 5.86 -33.54
CA LEU A 108 16.51 5.69 -34.96
C LEU A 108 17.82 5.66 -35.79
N GLN A 109 18.02 4.59 -36.56
CA GLN A 109 19.24 4.37 -37.37
C GLN A 109 18.97 4.33 -38.88
N SER A 110 17.71 4.32 -39.29
CA SER A 110 17.28 4.29 -40.69
C SER A 110 15.97 5.05 -40.84
N ASN A 111 15.76 5.65 -42.01
CA ASN A 111 14.51 6.34 -42.37
C ASN A 111 13.52 5.43 -43.12
N GLN A 112 13.85 4.15 -43.31
CA GLN A 112 13.01 3.19 -44.01
C GLN A 112 12.47 2.13 -43.03
N LEU A 113 11.16 2.09 -42.91
CA LEU A 113 10.43 1.05 -42.18
C LEU A 113 10.11 -0.11 -43.13
N GLU A 114 10.70 -1.26 -42.87
CA GLU A 114 10.44 -2.51 -43.60
C GLU A 114 9.45 -3.37 -42.80
N VAL A 115 8.34 -3.78 -43.40
CA VAL A 115 7.43 -4.78 -42.83
C VAL A 115 7.38 -5.97 -43.77
N ILE A 116 7.85 -7.12 -43.29
CA ILE A 116 8.07 -8.34 -44.07
C ILE A 116 7.18 -9.44 -43.52
N VAL A 117 6.35 -10.03 -44.37
CA VAL A 117 5.57 -11.23 -44.07
C VAL A 117 6.41 -12.45 -44.45
N LYS A 118 6.50 -13.41 -43.54
CA LYS A 118 7.23 -14.67 -43.72
C LYS A 118 6.36 -15.85 -43.32
N ASP A 119 6.65 -16.98 -43.92
CA ASP A 119 6.12 -18.27 -43.51
C ASP A 119 7.09 -18.95 -42.54
N LYS A 120 6.58 -19.65 -41.53
CA LYS A 120 7.44 -20.31 -40.55
C LYS A 120 7.59 -21.78 -40.88
N ASP A 121 8.81 -22.18 -41.19
CA ASP A 121 9.12 -23.55 -41.61
C ASP A 121 10.15 -24.23 -40.70
N THR A 122 10.25 -25.54 -40.85
CA THR A 122 11.14 -26.38 -40.05
C THR A 122 12.62 -26.22 -40.40
N ILE A 123 12.95 -25.74 -41.61
CA ILE A 123 14.33 -25.67 -42.11
C ILE A 123 14.75 -24.22 -42.40
N HIS A 124 13.94 -23.46 -43.14
CA HIS A 124 14.20 -22.05 -43.43
C HIS A 124 12.88 -21.33 -43.66
N ASP A 125 12.67 -20.21 -42.98
CA ASP A 125 11.44 -19.43 -43.09
C ASP A 125 11.33 -18.76 -44.48
N ASP A 126 10.27 -19.06 -45.22
CA ASP A 126 10.05 -18.54 -46.57
C ASP A 126 9.57 -17.08 -46.58
N PHE A 127 10.05 -16.30 -47.55
CA PHE A 127 9.62 -14.92 -47.74
C PHE A 127 8.27 -14.87 -48.47
N VAL A 128 7.26 -14.24 -47.86
CA VAL A 128 5.91 -14.11 -48.46
C VAL A 128 5.76 -12.79 -49.21
N GLY A 129 6.18 -11.68 -48.60
CA GLY A 129 6.07 -10.36 -49.20
C GLY A 129 6.54 -9.26 -48.28
N ARG A 130 6.78 -8.06 -48.81
CA ARG A 130 7.20 -6.90 -48.01
C ARG A 130 6.50 -5.61 -48.40
N ILE A 131 6.56 -4.66 -47.48
CA ILE A 131 6.28 -3.24 -47.71
C ILE A 131 7.43 -2.41 -47.11
N VAL A 132 7.80 -1.33 -47.80
CA VAL A 132 8.77 -0.34 -47.31
C VAL A 132 8.07 1.01 -47.27
N LEU A 133 8.12 1.68 -46.12
CA LEU A 133 7.56 3.01 -45.91
C LEU A 133 8.68 3.98 -45.50
N ASP A 134 8.67 5.19 -46.04
CA ASP A 134 9.56 6.26 -45.59
C ASP A 134 8.99 6.88 -44.31
N VAL A 135 9.82 7.01 -43.28
CA VAL A 135 9.41 7.60 -41.99
C VAL A 135 9.00 9.06 -42.12
N SER A 136 9.49 9.77 -43.13
CA SER A 136 9.15 11.18 -43.41
C SER A 136 7.70 11.36 -43.84
N ASP A 137 7.09 10.33 -44.43
CA ASP A 137 5.72 10.35 -44.94
C ASP A 137 4.69 9.95 -43.86
N ILE A 138 5.17 9.56 -42.67
CA ILE A 138 4.33 9.05 -41.59
C ILE A 138 3.72 10.22 -40.82
N PRO A 139 2.38 10.24 -40.62
CA PRO A 139 1.74 11.33 -39.91
C PRO A 139 2.11 11.35 -38.41
N GLU A 140 2.27 12.55 -37.86
CA GLU A 140 2.30 12.75 -36.41
C GLU A 140 0.87 12.73 -35.85
N CYS A 141 0.56 11.73 -35.03
CA CYS A 141 -0.70 11.62 -34.29
C CYS A 141 -0.39 11.78 -32.80
N ILE A 142 -0.68 12.96 -32.28
CA ILE A 142 -0.45 13.30 -30.87
C ILE A 142 -1.83 13.38 -30.19
N PRO A 143 -2.04 12.71 -29.04
CA PRO A 143 -3.32 12.79 -28.33
C PRO A 143 -3.77 14.25 -28.13
N PRO A 144 -5.06 14.58 -28.35
CA PRO A 144 -6.22 13.70 -28.23
C PRO A 144 -6.72 13.06 -29.53
N ASP A 145 -6.00 13.19 -30.64
CA ASP A 145 -6.45 12.65 -31.92
C ASP A 145 -6.60 11.12 -31.85
N SER A 146 -7.70 10.61 -32.43
CA SER A 146 -8.02 9.18 -32.43
C SER A 146 -6.89 8.36 -33.06
N PRO A 147 -6.70 7.08 -32.66
CA PRO A 147 -5.69 6.23 -33.27
C PRO A 147 -5.90 6.21 -34.79
N LEU A 148 -4.80 6.37 -35.54
CA LEU A 148 -4.85 6.39 -37.00
C LEU A 148 -5.57 5.12 -37.50
N ALA A 149 -6.59 5.31 -38.33
CA ALA A 149 -7.36 4.19 -38.87
C ALA A 149 -6.43 3.25 -39.66
N PRO A 150 -6.45 1.92 -39.39
CA PRO A 150 -5.64 0.98 -40.14
C PRO A 150 -5.99 0.99 -41.63
N GLN A 151 -4.96 0.92 -42.48
CA GLN A 151 -5.08 0.93 -43.93
C GLN A 151 -4.55 -0.36 -44.53
N TRP A 152 -5.09 -0.74 -45.69
CA TRP A 152 -4.61 -1.88 -46.47
C TRP A 152 -3.44 -1.48 -47.35
N TYR A 153 -2.41 -2.31 -47.34
CA TYR A 153 -1.24 -2.16 -48.19
C TYR A 153 -0.99 -3.44 -48.97
N ASN A 154 -0.65 -3.29 -50.24
CA ASN A 154 -0.35 -4.42 -51.11
C ASN A 154 1.09 -4.89 -50.89
N LEU A 155 1.29 -6.20 -50.76
CA LEU A 155 2.62 -6.77 -50.60
C LEU A 155 3.40 -6.74 -51.94
N SER A 156 4.70 -6.52 -51.83
CA SER A 156 5.65 -6.52 -52.95
C SER A 156 6.67 -7.65 -52.80
N ASP A 157 7.25 -8.09 -53.92
CA ASP A 157 8.31 -9.09 -53.94
C ASP A 157 9.62 -8.53 -53.35
N ALA A 158 10.63 -9.38 -53.15
CA ALA A 158 11.96 -9.02 -52.65
C ALA A 158 12.68 -7.93 -53.48
N HIS A 159 12.24 -7.69 -54.71
CA HIS A 159 12.75 -6.63 -55.59
C HIS A 159 11.90 -5.35 -55.59
N GLY A 160 10.78 -5.32 -54.84
CA GLY A 160 9.86 -4.17 -54.78
C GLY A 160 8.84 -4.11 -55.92
N GLU A 161 8.88 -5.07 -56.84
CA GLU A 161 7.94 -5.17 -57.97
C GLU A 161 6.68 -5.95 -57.57
N ARG A 162 5.53 -5.59 -58.16
CA ARG A 162 4.33 -6.44 -58.17
C ARG A 162 4.51 -7.49 -59.27
N PHE A 163 4.14 -8.75 -59.03
CA PHE A 163 4.32 -9.83 -60.00
C PHE A 163 3.78 -9.46 -61.40
N ARG A 164 4.59 -9.71 -62.44
CA ARG A 164 4.24 -9.45 -63.86
C ARG A 164 3.10 -10.33 -64.42
N HIS A 165 2.60 -11.30 -63.64
CA HIS A 165 1.63 -12.31 -64.09
C HIS A 165 0.28 -12.34 -63.34
N GLY A 166 -0.10 -11.28 -62.62
CA GLY A 166 -1.49 -11.10 -62.15
C GLY A 166 -1.91 -11.89 -60.90
N HIS A 167 -1.02 -12.68 -60.28
CA HIS A 167 -1.25 -13.23 -58.95
C HIS A 167 -0.83 -12.20 -57.88
N SER A 168 -1.77 -11.82 -57.00
CA SER A 168 -1.51 -10.92 -55.87
C SER A 168 -0.73 -11.65 -54.78
N LEU A 169 0.29 -11.01 -54.20
CA LEU A 169 1.02 -11.49 -53.02
C LEU A 169 0.22 -11.35 -51.71
N GLY A 170 -1.05 -10.94 -51.81
CA GLY A 170 -1.91 -10.61 -50.69
C GLY A 170 -1.75 -9.18 -50.22
N GLU A 171 -2.53 -8.83 -49.21
CA GLU A 171 -2.57 -7.49 -48.62
C GLU A 171 -2.39 -7.58 -47.10
N ILE A 172 -1.72 -6.59 -46.53
CA ILE A 172 -1.53 -6.45 -45.08
C ILE A 172 -2.18 -5.15 -44.60
N MET A 173 -2.92 -5.24 -43.50
CA MET A 173 -3.55 -4.10 -42.85
C MET A 173 -2.67 -3.58 -41.72
N LEU A 174 -2.17 -2.36 -41.89
CA LEU A 174 -1.25 -1.69 -40.96
C LEU A 174 -1.80 -0.33 -40.52
N ALA A 175 -1.49 0.07 -39.29
CA ALA A 175 -1.57 1.47 -38.87
C ALA A 175 -0.18 1.94 -38.44
N VAL A 176 0.31 3.02 -39.03
CA VAL A 176 1.66 3.53 -38.78
C VAL A 176 1.59 5.03 -38.50
N TRP A 177 2.09 5.47 -37.34
CA TRP A 177 2.04 6.87 -36.92
C TRP A 177 3.21 7.23 -36.02
N ILE A 178 3.54 8.52 -35.98
CA ILE A 178 4.49 9.09 -35.01
C ILE A 178 3.69 9.59 -33.83
N GLY A 179 3.95 9.04 -32.64
CA GLY A 179 3.28 9.42 -31.40
C GLY A 179 4.25 9.67 -30.27
N THR A 180 3.73 9.76 -29.04
CA THR A 180 4.54 9.91 -27.83
C THR A 180 4.26 8.79 -26.84
N GLN A 181 4.91 8.79 -25.67
CA GLN A 181 4.55 7.87 -24.58
C GLN A 181 3.14 8.10 -24.02
N ALA A 182 2.47 9.17 -24.45
CA ALA A 182 1.09 9.47 -24.11
C ALA A 182 0.05 8.65 -24.87
N ASP A 183 0.50 7.92 -25.88
CA ASP A 183 -0.35 7.12 -26.74
C ASP A 183 -0.97 5.93 -25.98
N GLU A 184 -2.23 5.61 -26.26
CA GLU A 184 -2.92 4.46 -25.67
C GLU A 184 -2.24 3.13 -26.02
N ALA A 185 -1.57 3.06 -27.18
CA ALA A 185 -0.84 1.88 -27.60
C ALA A 185 0.48 1.70 -26.84
N PHE A 186 1.02 2.74 -26.19
CA PHE A 186 2.35 2.70 -25.56
C PHE A 186 2.53 1.55 -24.54
N PRO A 187 1.61 1.32 -23.57
CA PRO A 187 1.80 0.27 -22.56
C PRO A 187 1.80 -1.15 -23.15
N GLU A 188 1.09 -1.33 -24.27
CA GLU A 188 0.95 -2.61 -24.93
C GLU A 188 1.98 -2.83 -26.05
N ALA A 189 2.63 -1.77 -26.54
CA ALA A 189 3.57 -1.88 -27.64
C ALA A 189 4.86 -2.64 -27.28
N TYR A 190 5.40 -3.34 -28.28
CA TYR A 190 6.70 -3.99 -28.19
C TYR A 190 7.80 -2.99 -28.53
N HIS A 191 8.61 -2.64 -27.53
CA HIS A 191 9.68 -1.66 -27.70
C HIS A 191 10.90 -2.24 -28.41
N SER A 192 11.51 -1.44 -29.28
CA SER A 192 12.63 -1.85 -30.13
C SER A 192 13.83 -2.45 -29.39
N GLY A 193 14.09 -2.02 -28.14
CA GLY A 193 15.18 -2.57 -27.30
C GLY A 193 14.98 -4.02 -26.84
N ALA A 194 13.79 -4.60 -27.05
CA ALA A 194 13.44 -5.95 -26.59
C ALA A 194 13.63 -7.05 -27.66
N HIS A 195 14.23 -6.71 -28.81
CA HIS A 195 14.54 -7.66 -29.89
C HIS A 195 15.17 -8.99 -29.44
N PRO A 196 16.18 -9.04 -28.55
CA PRO A 196 16.86 -10.31 -28.24
C PRO A 196 16.01 -11.25 -27.37
N LEU A 197 14.85 -10.81 -26.89
CA LEU A 197 14.06 -11.56 -25.92
C LEU A 197 13.08 -12.52 -26.59
N SER A 198 12.86 -13.66 -25.93
CA SER A 198 11.76 -14.56 -26.28
C SER A 198 10.41 -13.88 -26.11
N THR A 199 9.35 -14.43 -26.73
CA THR A 199 7.99 -13.89 -26.57
C THR A 199 7.56 -13.84 -25.10
N ALA A 200 7.96 -14.82 -24.29
CA ALA A 200 7.73 -14.82 -22.85
C ALA A 200 8.51 -13.71 -22.14
N GLY A 201 9.78 -13.51 -22.50
CA GLY A 201 10.61 -12.41 -21.99
C GLY A 201 10.02 -11.03 -22.31
N LEU A 202 9.43 -10.89 -23.50
CA LEU A 202 8.84 -9.64 -23.98
C LEU A 202 7.63 -9.21 -23.14
N THR A 203 6.77 -10.15 -22.73
CA THR A 203 5.65 -9.84 -21.82
C THR A 203 6.14 -9.22 -20.51
N ASN A 204 7.26 -9.72 -19.97
CA ASN A 204 7.88 -9.22 -18.74
C ASN A 204 8.55 -7.84 -18.88
N THR A 205 8.56 -7.22 -20.06
CA THR A 205 9.13 -5.87 -20.25
C THR A 205 8.08 -4.76 -20.27
N ARG A 206 6.79 -5.10 -20.41
CA ARG A 206 5.69 -4.14 -20.59
C ARG A 206 5.41 -3.34 -19.31
N SER A 207 4.95 -2.10 -19.47
CA SER A 207 4.39 -1.33 -18.37
C SER A 207 2.96 -1.79 -18.08
N LYS A 208 2.52 -1.65 -16.83
CA LYS A 208 1.17 -2.07 -16.42
C LYS A 208 0.69 -1.36 -15.17
N VAL A 209 -0.59 -1.04 -15.16
CA VAL A 209 -1.33 -0.62 -13.97
C VAL A 209 -2.03 -1.84 -13.37
N TYR A 210 -1.88 -2.06 -12.07
CA TYR A 210 -2.57 -3.09 -11.31
C TYR A 210 -3.40 -2.48 -10.19
N TYR A 211 -4.33 -3.26 -9.66
CA TYR A 211 -5.14 -2.88 -8.51
C TYR A 211 -5.06 -3.94 -7.42
N SER A 212 -4.85 -3.51 -6.17
CA SER A 212 -4.97 -4.37 -4.99
C SER A 212 -6.37 -5.01 -4.99
N PRO A 213 -6.47 -6.32 -4.70
CA PRO A 213 -7.74 -6.95 -4.49
C PRO A 213 -8.53 -6.27 -3.36
N LYS A 214 -9.86 -6.35 -3.41
CA LYS A 214 -10.70 -5.82 -2.35
C LYS A 214 -10.70 -6.78 -1.15
N LEU A 215 -9.88 -6.46 -0.16
CA LEU A 215 -9.76 -7.22 1.08
C LEU A 215 -10.80 -6.76 2.12
N ILE A 216 -11.36 -7.72 2.85
CA ILE A 216 -12.36 -7.52 3.92
C ILE A 216 -12.00 -8.47 5.07
N TYR A 217 -12.26 -8.07 6.31
CA TYR A 217 -12.13 -8.99 7.45
C TYR A 217 -13.39 -9.87 7.57
N LEU A 218 -13.21 -11.18 7.61
CA LEU A 218 -14.27 -12.13 7.95
C LEU A 218 -14.16 -12.46 9.43
N LYS A 219 -15.17 -12.07 10.21
CA LYS A 219 -15.28 -12.39 11.62
C LYS A 219 -16.12 -13.65 11.77
N VAL A 220 -15.56 -14.66 12.45
CA VAL A 220 -16.21 -15.95 12.72
C VAL A 220 -16.16 -16.20 14.22
N CYS A 221 -17.32 -16.23 14.85
CA CYS A 221 -17.49 -16.61 16.24
C CYS A 221 -18.03 -18.05 16.29
N VAL A 222 -17.25 -18.93 16.91
CA VAL A 222 -17.61 -20.32 17.15
C VAL A 222 -18.21 -20.41 18.54
N ILE A 223 -19.54 -20.53 18.59
CA ILE A 223 -20.29 -20.43 19.85
C ILE A 223 -20.25 -21.77 20.57
N GLY A 224 -20.71 -22.83 19.90
CA GLY A 224 -20.75 -24.18 20.45
C GLY A 224 -21.13 -25.22 19.42
N ALA A 225 -21.12 -26.49 19.82
CA ALA A 225 -21.67 -27.60 19.03
C ALA A 225 -22.63 -28.42 19.89
N LYS A 226 -23.50 -29.17 19.22
CA LYS A 226 -24.48 -30.04 19.87
C LYS A 226 -24.48 -31.43 19.25
N ASP A 227 -24.80 -32.40 20.10
CA ASP A 227 -25.02 -33.80 19.75
C ASP A 227 -23.81 -34.39 18.99
N LEU A 228 -22.59 -34.05 19.46
CA LEU A 228 -21.35 -34.58 18.89
C LEU A 228 -21.21 -36.07 19.21
N ILE A 229 -21.07 -36.89 18.17
CA ILE A 229 -20.82 -38.33 18.28
C ILE A 229 -19.34 -38.60 18.00
N GLY A 230 -18.64 -39.28 18.91
CA GLY A 230 -17.22 -39.62 18.78
C GLY A 230 -16.90 -40.56 17.59
N ALA A 231 -15.62 -40.74 17.30
CA ALA A 231 -15.18 -41.72 16.30
C ALA A 231 -15.54 -43.15 16.76
N GLU A 232 -16.04 -43.98 15.84
CA GLU A 232 -16.73 -45.27 16.08
C GLU A 232 -15.90 -46.36 16.81
N ASN A 233 -14.64 -46.09 17.15
CA ASN A 233 -13.71 -47.07 17.69
C ASN A 233 -13.29 -46.85 19.17
N SER A 234 -13.84 -45.88 19.91
CA SER A 234 -13.55 -45.75 21.35
C SER A 234 -14.60 -46.48 22.20
N LYS A 235 -14.20 -47.58 22.83
CA LYS A 235 -15.03 -48.34 23.80
C LYS A 235 -15.28 -47.61 25.14
N ASP A 236 -14.92 -46.33 25.26
CA ASP A 236 -15.06 -45.52 26.49
C ASP A 236 -15.94 -44.29 26.25
N PRO A 237 -16.96 -44.02 27.10
CA PRO A 237 -17.48 -42.68 27.30
C PRO A 237 -16.67 -41.95 28.39
N PRO A 238 -16.50 -40.61 28.34
CA PRO A 238 -17.17 -39.67 27.43
C PRO A 238 -16.25 -39.18 26.29
N VAL A 239 -16.87 -38.57 25.26
CA VAL A 239 -16.21 -37.82 24.18
C VAL A 239 -15.02 -37.03 24.76
N LYS A 240 -13.84 -37.14 24.16
CA LYS A 240 -12.65 -36.41 24.63
C LYS A 240 -12.80 -34.91 24.31
N PRO A 241 -12.01 -34.02 24.94
CA PRO A 241 -12.13 -32.59 24.71
C PRO A 241 -12.07 -32.25 23.21
N THR A 242 -13.09 -31.56 22.72
CA THR A 242 -13.24 -31.25 21.30
C THR A 242 -12.70 -29.86 21.00
N ILE A 243 -12.04 -29.74 19.85
CA ILE A 243 -11.57 -28.48 19.29
C ILE A 243 -12.25 -28.26 17.94
N THR A 244 -12.45 -27.01 17.56
CA THR A 244 -12.89 -26.66 16.21
C THR A 244 -11.73 -26.05 15.46
N LYS A 245 -11.37 -26.65 14.33
CA LYS A 245 -10.44 -26.12 13.34
C LYS A 245 -11.22 -25.35 12.27
N ILE A 246 -10.86 -24.09 12.08
CA ILE A 246 -11.45 -23.20 11.08
C ILE A 246 -10.36 -22.86 10.06
N GLN A 247 -10.64 -23.12 8.79
CA GLN A 247 -9.70 -22.92 7.70
C GLN A 247 -10.34 -22.13 6.56
N MET A 248 -9.63 -21.11 6.07
CA MET A 248 -9.99 -20.34 4.87
C MET A 248 -8.74 -20.15 4.02
N GLY A 249 -8.68 -20.83 2.86
CA GLY A 249 -7.45 -20.93 2.07
C GLY A 249 -6.28 -21.45 2.92
N GLY A 250 -5.17 -20.69 2.97
CA GLY A 250 -3.99 -20.98 3.82
C GLY A 250 -4.11 -20.53 5.29
N GLN A 251 -5.21 -19.89 5.69
CA GLN A 251 -5.39 -19.40 7.06
C GLN A 251 -6.06 -20.47 7.92
N ILE A 252 -5.38 -20.94 8.96
CA ILE A 252 -5.91 -21.93 9.91
C ILE A 252 -5.95 -21.34 11.31
N ARG A 253 -7.07 -21.55 12.01
CA ARG A 253 -7.28 -21.22 13.43
C ARG A 253 -7.91 -22.41 14.15
N ARG A 254 -7.64 -22.51 15.45
CA ARG A 254 -8.19 -23.56 16.31
C ARG A 254 -8.75 -22.94 17.58
N THR A 255 -9.88 -23.46 18.04
CA THR A 255 -10.45 -23.09 19.35
C THR A 255 -9.64 -23.69 20.48
N ARG A 256 -9.88 -23.15 21.68
CA ARG A 256 -9.51 -23.85 22.92
C ARG A 256 -10.34 -25.14 23.04
N PRO A 257 -9.89 -26.15 23.81
CA PRO A 257 -10.69 -27.33 24.08
C PRO A 257 -12.02 -26.94 24.76
N GLY A 258 -13.14 -27.41 24.20
CA GLY A 258 -14.48 -27.07 24.67
C GLY A 258 -14.97 -28.01 25.77
N GLN A 259 -15.89 -27.52 26.60
CA GLN A 259 -16.57 -28.30 27.64
C GLN A 259 -18.08 -27.93 27.68
N PRO A 260 -18.98 -28.88 28.02
CA PRO A 260 -18.74 -30.33 28.15
C PRO A 260 -18.54 -31.01 26.79
N PRO A 261 -17.86 -32.17 26.70
CA PRO A 261 -17.38 -32.69 25.42
C PRO A 261 -18.43 -33.02 24.35
N ALA A 262 -19.63 -33.47 24.75
CA ALA A 262 -20.73 -33.77 23.83
C ALA A 262 -21.48 -32.51 23.32
N ASN A 263 -21.48 -31.44 24.12
CA ASN A 263 -22.12 -30.16 23.82
C ASN A 263 -21.16 -28.99 24.13
N PRO A 264 -20.01 -28.93 23.44
CA PRO A 264 -18.95 -28.00 23.79
C PRO A 264 -19.39 -26.57 23.54
N VAL A 265 -19.05 -25.69 24.47
CA VAL A 265 -19.17 -24.24 24.32
C VAL A 265 -17.76 -23.64 24.27
N TRP A 266 -17.49 -22.87 23.23
CA TRP A 266 -16.17 -22.23 23.03
C TRP A 266 -16.26 -20.71 23.18
N ASN A 267 -17.25 -20.08 22.53
CA ASN A 267 -17.36 -18.62 22.41
C ASN A 267 -16.06 -17.94 21.94
N ASP A 268 -15.28 -18.64 21.12
CA ASP A 268 -14.03 -18.13 20.59
C ASP A 268 -14.31 -17.33 19.30
N GLU A 269 -13.63 -16.20 19.16
CA GLU A 269 -13.75 -15.31 18.01
C GLU A 269 -12.48 -15.30 17.19
N PHE A 270 -12.62 -15.47 15.88
CA PHE A 270 -11.54 -15.43 14.92
C PHE A 270 -11.80 -14.39 13.85
N ILE A 271 -10.73 -13.76 13.40
CA ILE A 271 -10.74 -12.84 12.27
C ILE A 271 -9.83 -13.43 11.19
N PHE A 272 -10.34 -13.47 9.97
CA PHE A 272 -9.65 -13.90 8.77
C PHE A 272 -9.59 -12.75 7.76
N VAL A 273 -8.59 -12.78 6.88
CA VAL A 273 -8.57 -11.90 5.71
C VAL A 273 -9.26 -12.59 4.55
N ALA A 274 -10.27 -11.96 3.98
CA ALA A 274 -11.04 -12.48 2.86
C ALA A 274 -10.91 -11.53 1.66
N CYS A 275 -10.79 -12.09 0.46
CA CYS A 275 -10.66 -11.34 -0.79
C CYS A 275 -11.92 -11.52 -1.63
N GLU A 276 -12.58 -10.43 -2.05
CA GLU A 276 -13.70 -10.48 -3.01
C GLU A 276 -13.16 -11.01 -4.37
N PRO A 277 -13.83 -11.98 -5.04
CA PRO A 277 -15.21 -12.44 -4.88
C PRO A 277 -15.42 -13.61 -3.89
N PHE A 278 -14.45 -13.90 -3.01
CA PHE A 278 -14.49 -14.96 -1.99
C PHE A 278 -14.46 -16.38 -2.58
N GLU A 279 -13.50 -16.61 -3.49
CA GLU A 279 -13.26 -17.93 -4.12
C GLU A 279 -12.96 -19.03 -3.09
N ASP A 280 -12.24 -18.69 -2.00
CA ASP A 280 -11.91 -19.64 -0.94
C ASP A 280 -13.09 -19.84 0.03
N PRO A 281 -13.67 -21.04 0.15
CA PRO A 281 -14.73 -21.30 1.12
C PRO A 281 -14.18 -21.38 2.55
N LEU A 282 -15.07 -21.19 3.54
CA LEU A 282 -14.74 -21.43 4.94
C LEU A 282 -14.98 -22.89 5.27
N VAL A 283 -13.91 -23.60 5.62
CA VAL A 283 -13.96 -24.99 6.09
C VAL A 283 -13.94 -25.00 7.61
N VAL A 284 -14.91 -25.67 8.22
CA VAL A 284 -14.97 -25.85 9.67
C VAL A 284 -15.00 -27.34 9.97
N THR A 285 -14.03 -27.79 10.77
CA THR A 285 -13.88 -29.19 11.17
C THR A 285 -13.87 -29.26 12.70
N VAL A 286 -14.76 -30.07 13.27
CA VAL A 286 -14.73 -30.40 14.70
C VAL A 286 -13.86 -31.63 14.87
N GLU A 287 -12.83 -31.52 15.68
CA GLU A 287 -11.82 -32.56 15.92
C GLU A 287 -11.83 -32.98 17.39
N GLU A 288 -11.66 -34.27 17.65
CA GLU A 288 -11.48 -34.87 18.96
C GLU A 288 -10.00 -34.96 19.30
N LYS A 289 -9.60 -34.49 20.50
CA LYS A 289 -8.22 -34.67 20.98
C LYS A 289 -7.99 -36.08 21.51
N VAL A 290 -7.42 -36.95 20.68
CA VAL A 290 -7.14 -38.35 21.04
C VAL A 290 -5.83 -38.47 21.81
N ALA A 291 -4.76 -37.81 21.34
CA ALA A 291 -3.44 -37.74 21.95
C ALA A 291 -2.72 -36.43 21.57
N ALA A 292 -1.61 -36.08 22.24
CA ALA A 292 -0.85 -34.87 21.91
C ALA A 292 -0.35 -34.89 20.46
N GLY A 293 -0.87 -33.98 19.62
CA GLY A 293 -0.52 -33.88 18.19
C GLY A 293 -1.29 -34.82 17.27
N ARG A 294 -2.23 -35.63 17.78
CA ARG A 294 -3.11 -36.49 17.00
C ARG A 294 -4.57 -36.16 17.29
N ASP A 295 -5.15 -35.34 16.41
CA ASP A 295 -6.54 -34.90 16.46
C ASP A 295 -7.35 -35.66 15.37
N GLU A 296 -8.49 -36.25 15.72
CA GLU A 296 -9.32 -37.02 14.78
C GLU A 296 -10.60 -36.25 14.42
N PRO A 297 -10.98 -36.14 13.13
CA PRO A 297 -12.15 -35.35 12.73
C PRO A 297 -13.46 -36.06 13.06
N ILE A 298 -14.30 -35.42 13.89
CA ILE A 298 -15.67 -35.87 14.20
C ILE A 298 -16.62 -35.53 13.04
N GLY A 299 -16.53 -34.30 12.54
CA GLY A 299 -17.44 -33.81 11.52
C GLY A 299 -16.98 -32.50 10.90
N ARG A 300 -17.44 -32.25 9.67
CA ARG A 300 -16.97 -31.15 8.85
C ARG A 300 -18.11 -30.43 8.13
N ILE A 301 -17.91 -29.15 7.83
CA ILE A 301 -18.74 -28.38 6.91
C ILE A 301 -17.89 -27.44 6.05
N VAL A 302 -18.33 -27.22 4.81
CA VAL A 302 -17.79 -26.23 3.87
C VAL A 302 -18.84 -25.16 3.63
N ILE A 303 -18.51 -23.90 3.92
CA ILE A 303 -19.45 -22.77 3.89
C ILE A 303 -18.97 -21.74 2.87
N PRO A 304 -19.72 -21.51 1.77
CA PRO A 304 -19.46 -20.39 0.87
C PRO A 304 -19.64 -19.05 1.60
N VAL A 305 -18.56 -18.27 1.70
CA VAL A 305 -18.54 -17.03 2.48
C VAL A 305 -19.50 -15.99 1.89
N ALA A 306 -19.53 -15.84 0.57
CA ALA A 306 -20.35 -14.85 -0.12
C ALA A 306 -21.86 -14.98 0.16
N ALA A 307 -22.36 -16.21 0.28
CA ALA A 307 -23.79 -16.48 0.51
C ALA A 307 -24.18 -16.49 1.99
N ASN A 308 -23.24 -16.80 2.90
CA ASN A 308 -23.56 -17.10 4.29
C ASN A 308 -23.12 -16.02 5.29
N ALA A 309 -22.17 -15.15 4.93
CA ALA A 309 -21.67 -14.08 5.79
C ALA A 309 -22.23 -12.71 5.35
N PRO A 310 -23.23 -12.13 6.06
CA PRO A 310 -23.75 -10.81 5.72
C PRO A 310 -22.69 -9.71 5.93
N ARG A 311 -22.76 -8.65 5.13
CA ARG A 311 -21.91 -7.46 5.28
C ARG A 311 -22.33 -6.65 6.51
N ASN A 312 -21.37 -6.30 7.35
CA ASN A 312 -21.56 -5.54 8.58
C ASN A 312 -20.90 -4.15 8.45
N ASP A 313 -21.66 -3.18 7.94
CA ASP A 313 -21.18 -1.82 7.73
C ASP A 313 -21.26 -0.94 9.02
N LEU A 314 -22.10 -1.31 9.99
CA LEU A 314 -22.51 -0.41 11.09
C LEU A 314 -22.39 -1.06 12.48
N ALA A 315 -21.64 -2.16 12.61
CA ALA A 315 -21.57 -2.96 13.85
C ALA A 315 -22.96 -3.41 14.34
N LYS A 316 -23.88 -3.76 13.42
CA LYS A 316 -25.17 -4.33 13.78
C LYS A 316 -24.99 -5.78 14.25
N SER A 317 -25.80 -6.21 15.22
CA SER A 317 -25.75 -7.60 15.68
C SER A 317 -26.17 -8.54 14.55
N VAL A 318 -25.25 -9.38 14.11
CA VAL A 318 -25.51 -10.42 13.11
C VAL A 318 -26.11 -11.66 13.79
N ALA A 319 -27.13 -12.25 13.16
CA ALA A 319 -27.76 -13.47 13.64
C ALA A 319 -26.81 -14.68 13.53
N SER A 320 -26.76 -15.48 14.59
CA SER A 320 -26.05 -16.77 14.59
C SER A 320 -26.89 -17.86 13.93
N LYS A 321 -26.25 -18.83 13.26
CA LYS A 321 -26.93 -19.94 12.57
C LYS A 321 -26.36 -21.29 13.00
N TRP A 322 -27.23 -22.30 13.06
CA TRP A 322 -26.82 -23.69 13.24
C TRP A 322 -26.55 -24.34 11.90
N PHE A 323 -25.46 -25.08 11.84
CA PHE A 323 -24.97 -25.76 10.66
C PHE A 323 -24.84 -27.26 10.95
N ASN A 324 -25.20 -28.07 9.97
CA ASN A 324 -25.16 -29.52 10.03
C ASN A 324 -23.75 -30.01 9.67
N LEU A 325 -23.17 -30.92 10.46
CA LEU A 325 -21.85 -31.50 10.18
C LEU A 325 -21.99 -32.80 9.38
N SER A 326 -21.16 -32.99 8.36
CA SER A 326 -21.02 -34.26 7.64
C SER A 326 -19.87 -35.09 8.20
N ARG A 327 -20.06 -36.41 8.30
CA ARG A 327 -19.06 -37.37 8.80
C ARG A 327 -18.26 -37.94 7.62
N GLY A 328 -16.94 -38.04 7.77
CA GLY A 328 -16.08 -38.76 6.82
C GLY A 328 -15.79 -38.10 5.46
N MET A 329 -16.32 -36.91 5.16
CA MET A 329 -16.05 -36.24 3.88
C MET A 329 -14.63 -35.63 3.81
N THR A 330 -13.92 -35.94 2.72
CA THR A 330 -12.67 -35.27 2.37
C THR A 330 -12.90 -33.80 1.95
N VAL A 331 -11.81 -33.02 1.77
CA VAL A 331 -11.92 -31.59 1.38
C VAL A 331 -12.62 -31.43 0.04
N ASP A 332 -12.33 -32.32 -0.88
CA ASP A 332 -12.76 -32.21 -2.27
C ASP A 332 -14.20 -32.71 -2.42
N GLU A 333 -14.60 -33.75 -1.69
CA GLU A 333 -15.99 -34.25 -1.66
C GLU A 333 -16.96 -33.24 -1.03
N ALA A 334 -16.57 -32.60 0.07
CA ALA A 334 -17.41 -31.58 0.71
C ALA A 334 -17.51 -30.28 -0.10
N ALA A 335 -16.51 -29.97 -0.94
CA ALA A 335 -16.55 -28.84 -1.87
C ALA A 335 -17.40 -29.13 -3.12
N ALA A 336 -17.38 -30.37 -3.61
CA ALA A 336 -18.21 -30.83 -4.73
C ALA A 336 -19.71 -30.79 -4.37
N ASP A 337 -20.11 -31.29 -3.19
CA ASP A 337 -21.52 -31.32 -2.75
C ASP A 337 -22.18 -29.92 -2.71
N VAL A 338 -21.40 -28.90 -2.38
CA VAL A 338 -21.85 -27.49 -2.34
C VAL A 338 -22.03 -26.87 -3.73
N THR A 339 -21.28 -27.35 -4.74
CA THR A 339 -21.26 -26.76 -6.09
C THR A 339 -22.17 -27.46 -7.09
N THR A 340 -22.29 -28.79 -7.03
CA THR A 340 -23.07 -29.56 -8.00
C THR A 340 -24.52 -29.80 -7.57
N GLY A 341 -24.87 -29.58 -6.30
CA GLY A 341 -26.21 -29.87 -5.78
C GLY A 341 -26.63 -31.34 -5.99
N THR A 342 -25.68 -32.22 -6.31
CA THR A 342 -25.92 -33.65 -6.50
C THR A 342 -26.31 -34.21 -5.16
N LYS A 343 -27.60 -34.48 -5.01
CA LYS A 343 -28.13 -35.29 -3.92
C LYS A 343 -27.37 -36.62 -3.88
N HIS A 344 -26.32 -36.73 -3.08
CA HIS A 344 -25.96 -38.01 -2.45
C HIS A 344 -27.03 -38.33 -1.39
N ARG A 345 -28.27 -38.47 -1.86
CA ARG A 345 -29.32 -39.19 -1.18
C ARG A 345 -28.95 -40.66 -1.34
N GLU A 346 -28.45 -41.28 -0.28
CA GLU A 346 -29.16 -42.42 0.34
C GLU A 346 -28.39 -43.22 1.40
N HIS A 347 -27.12 -42.94 1.73
CA HIS A 347 -26.39 -43.74 2.73
C HIS A 347 -25.89 -42.99 3.99
N SER A 348 -26.62 -41.96 4.44
CA SER A 348 -26.48 -41.46 5.82
C SER A 348 -27.76 -40.78 6.30
N LYS A 349 -28.80 -41.58 6.58
CA LYS A 349 -29.94 -41.17 7.43
C LYS A 349 -29.63 -41.51 8.89
N THR A 350 -28.54 -40.98 9.43
CA THR A 350 -28.32 -40.89 10.89
C THR A 350 -27.62 -39.57 11.18
N PHE A 351 -28.44 -38.54 11.27
CA PHE A 351 -28.05 -37.17 11.61
C PHE A 351 -27.97 -36.99 13.13
N ALA A 352 -26.93 -36.30 13.65
CA ALA A 352 -26.94 -35.77 15.02
C ALA A 352 -26.12 -34.49 15.20
N SER A 353 -24.87 -34.44 14.74
CA SER A 353 -23.94 -33.36 15.09
C SER A 353 -24.22 -32.01 14.40
N LYS A 354 -24.34 -30.93 15.18
CA LYS A 354 -24.48 -29.54 14.69
C LYS A 354 -23.44 -28.61 15.28
N ILE A 355 -23.07 -27.56 14.53
CA ILE A 355 -22.22 -26.47 15.00
C ILE A 355 -22.93 -25.12 14.90
N HIS A 356 -22.76 -24.28 15.92
CA HIS A 356 -23.34 -22.95 16.04
C HIS A 356 -22.30 -21.89 15.72
N LEU A 357 -22.50 -21.20 14.60
CA LEU A 357 -21.56 -20.20 14.12
C LEU A 357 -22.25 -18.86 13.94
N LYS A 358 -21.52 -17.78 14.22
CA LYS A 358 -21.89 -16.42 13.83
C LYS A 358 -20.79 -15.85 12.94
N MET A 359 -21.17 -15.46 11.72
CA MET A 359 -20.24 -15.02 10.69
C MET A 359 -20.63 -13.65 10.16
N SER A 360 -19.68 -12.75 9.97
CA SER A 360 -19.92 -11.42 9.40
C SER A 360 -18.74 -10.92 8.57
N LEU A 361 -19.04 -10.28 7.44
CA LEU A 361 -18.05 -9.57 6.63
C LEU A 361 -17.91 -8.14 7.15
N GLU A 362 -16.85 -7.87 7.90
CA GLU A 362 -16.58 -6.60 8.58
C GLU A 362 -15.99 -5.58 7.59
N THR A 363 -16.89 -4.89 6.88
CA THR A 363 -16.56 -3.96 5.79
C THR A 363 -16.22 -2.55 6.26
N ALA A 364 -16.51 -2.21 7.51
CA ALA A 364 -16.23 -0.89 8.07
C ALA A 364 -14.83 -0.75 8.69
N TYR A 365 -14.05 -1.83 8.74
CA TYR A 365 -12.61 -1.75 8.98
C TYR A 365 -11.86 -1.37 7.71
N HIS A 366 -10.73 -0.70 7.90
CA HIS A 366 -9.65 -0.71 6.94
C HIS A 366 -8.82 -1.99 7.13
N VAL A 367 -8.63 -2.77 6.06
CA VAL A 367 -7.75 -3.94 6.07
C VAL A 367 -6.31 -3.47 5.87
N VAL A 368 -5.51 -3.63 6.92
CA VAL A 368 -4.11 -3.20 6.92
C VAL A 368 -3.28 -4.18 6.09
N GLU A 369 -2.80 -3.76 4.92
CA GLU A 369 -1.85 -4.51 4.09
C GLU A 369 -0.42 -3.92 4.13
N GLU A 370 -0.30 -2.67 4.56
CA GLU A 370 0.95 -1.90 4.61
C GLU A 370 1.44 -1.68 6.05
N SER A 371 2.70 -1.27 6.20
CA SER A 371 3.22 -0.83 7.50
C SER A 371 2.60 0.51 7.93
N THR A 372 2.29 0.65 9.22
CA THR A 372 1.59 1.82 9.78
C THR A 372 2.30 3.15 9.52
N HIS A 373 3.63 3.15 9.40
CA HIS A 373 4.43 4.36 9.17
C HIS A 373 4.43 4.86 7.72
N TYR A 374 4.14 3.97 6.77
CA TYR A 374 4.25 4.22 5.33
C TYR A 374 2.97 3.87 4.58
N THR A 375 1.83 3.93 5.27
CA THR A 375 0.53 3.63 4.71
C THR A 375 0.15 4.61 3.60
N SER A 376 -0.37 4.08 2.50
CA SER A 376 -0.86 4.81 1.35
C SER A 376 -2.39 4.93 1.34
N ASN A 377 -3.09 4.18 2.20
CA ASN A 377 -4.54 4.18 2.29
C ASN A 377 -5.01 3.85 3.71
N LEU A 378 -6.04 4.56 4.18
CA LEU A 378 -6.68 4.33 5.47
C LEU A 378 -8.20 4.13 5.36
N GLN A 379 -8.70 3.97 4.13
CA GLN A 379 -10.13 3.88 3.89
C GLN A 379 -10.71 2.51 4.27
N PRO A 380 -11.98 2.49 4.73
CA PRO A 380 -12.68 1.24 5.00
C PRO A 380 -13.00 0.48 3.70
N ALA A 381 -13.23 -0.82 3.83
CA ALA A 381 -13.56 -1.67 2.69
C ALA A 381 -14.93 -1.29 2.05
N ALA A 382 -15.88 -0.83 2.87
CA ALA A 382 -17.20 -0.35 2.45
C ALA A 382 -17.11 0.96 1.68
N LYS A 383 -17.49 0.97 0.41
CA LYS A 383 -17.51 2.19 -0.44
C LYS A 383 -18.33 3.32 0.18
N LYS A 384 -19.45 3.02 0.84
CA LYS A 384 -20.35 4.00 1.48
C LYS A 384 -19.71 4.77 2.65
N LEU A 385 -18.68 4.20 3.27
CA LEU A 385 -17.98 4.78 4.41
C LEU A 385 -16.68 5.50 4.01
N ARG A 386 -16.35 5.49 2.72
CA ARG A 386 -15.13 6.12 2.19
C ARG A 386 -15.25 7.64 2.22
N LYS A 387 -14.12 8.31 2.47
CA LYS A 387 -14.00 9.76 2.37
C LYS A 387 -14.02 10.15 0.88
N SER A 388 -14.46 11.37 0.57
CA SER A 388 -14.28 11.94 -0.77
C SER A 388 -12.80 12.23 -1.03
N ALA A 389 -12.38 12.19 -2.29
CA ALA A 389 -11.05 12.62 -2.67
C ALA A 389 -10.82 14.11 -2.31
N ILE A 390 -9.61 14.42 -1.88
CA ILE A 390 -9.13 15.77 -1.54
C ILE A 390 -8.47 16.43 -2.74
N GLY A 391 -7.88 15.61 -3.61
CA GLY A 391 -6.98 16.06 -4.66
C GLY A 391 -6.41 14.90 -5.44
N MET A 392 -5.47 15.24 -6.32
CA MET A 392 -4.79 14.32 -7.21
C MET A 392 -3.28 14.35 -6.94
N LEU A 393 -2.65 13.20 -6.93
CA LEU A 393 -1.20 13.05 -6.87
C LEU A 393 -0.72 12.64 -8.26
N GLU A 394 0.17 13.42 -8.83
CA GLU A 394 0.78 13.17 -10.14
C GLU A 394 2.27 12.89 -9.94
N VAL A 395 2.73 11.77 -10.48
CA VAL A 395 4.13 11.37 -10.42
C VAL A 395 4.65 11.03 -11.79
N GLY A 396 5.65 11.79 -12.23
CA GLY A 396 6.49 11.48 -13.37
C GLY A 396 7.71 10.69 -12.93
N ILE A 397 7.85 9.45 -13.42
CA ILE A 397 9.04 8.63 -13.26
C ILE A 397 9.93 8.92 -14.46
N LEU A 398 10.92 9.78 -14.27
CA LEU A 398 11.71 10.36 -15.36
C LEU A 398 12.84 9.41 -15.77
N SER A 399 13.83 9.27 -14.91
CA SER A 399 15.06 8.53 -15.22
C SER A 399 15.74 7.98 -13.97
N ALA A 400 16.78 7.17 -14.14
CA ALA A 400 17.68 6.77 -13.06
C ALA A 400 19.14 6.81 -13.51
N ARG A 401 20.05 7.06 -12.55
CA ARG A 401 21.50 7.10 -12.80
C ARG A 401 22.27 6.37 -11.70
N GLY A 402 23.46 5.87 -12.05
CA GLY A 402 24.36 5.23 -11.10
C GLY A 402 23.91 3.86 -10.58
N LEU A 403 23.09 3.12 -11.33
CA LEU A 403 22.56 1.80 -10.92
C LEU A 403 23.58 0.64 -10.99
N GLY A 404 24.78 0.90 -11.53
CA GLY A 404 25.78 -0.11 -11.89
C GLY A 404 25.64 -0.59 -13.35
N GLY A 405 26.67 -1.24 -13.90
CA GLY A 405 26.65 -1.77 -15.28
C GLY A 405 25.87 -3.08 -15.40
N ASN A 406 25.22 -3.30 -16.56
CA ASN A 406 24.46 -4.50 -16.94
C ASN A 406 23.22 -4.81 -16.07
N LYS A 407 22.35 -3.82 -15.85
CA LYS A 407 21.03 -4.01 -15.22
C LYS A 407 19.93 -3.64 -16.18
N ASN A 408 18.79 -4.31 -16.04
CA ASN A 408 17.56 -4.06 -16.78
C ASN A 408 16.51 -3.49 -15.82
N PRO A 409 16.57 -2.19 -15.49
CA PRO A 409 15.76 -1.65 -14.42
C PRO A 409 14.31 -1.42 -14.84
N TYR A 410 13.42 -1.60 -13.88
CA TYR A 410 12.03 -1.13 -13.94
C TYR A 410 11.63 -0.57 -12.57
N CYS A 411 10.62 0.31 -12.57
CA CYS A 411 10.10 0.93 -11.37
C CYS A 411 8.73 0.36 -11.02
N VAL A 412 8.44 0.27 -9.71
CA VAL A 412 7.12 -0.06 -9.18
C VAL A 412 6.69 1.04 -8.23
N ALA A 413 5.54 1.65 -8.49
CA ALA A 413 4.93 2.66 -7.64
C ALA A 413 3.62 2.13 -7.04
N LYS A 414 3.41 2.37 -5.75
CA LYS A 414 2.17 2.01 -5.04
C LYS A 414 1.64 3.24 -4.29
N TYR A 415 0.36 3.53 -4.54
CA TYR A 415 -0.41 4.45 -3.73
C TYR A 415 -1.91 4.07 -3.75
N GLY A 416 -2.52 3.97 -2.58
CA GLY A 416 -3.90 3.51 -2.50
C GLY A 416 -4.02 2.03 -2.89
N ALA A 417 -5.11 1.72 -3.57
CA ALA A 417 -5.28 0.41 -4.21
C ALA A 417 -4.53 0.30 -5.54
N LYS A 418 -4.02 1.39 -6.12
CA LYS A 418 -3.42 1.39 -7.46
C LYS A 418 -1.91 1.15 -7.39
N TRP A 419 -1.47 0.17 -8.14
CA TRP A 419 -0.07 -0.17 -8.37
C TRP A 419 0.29 0.11 -9.81
N VAL A 420 1.55 0.42 -10.03
CA VAL A 420 2.07 0.73 -11.34
C VAL A 420 3.42 0.07 -11.47
N ARG A 421 3.67 -0.51 -12.64
CA ARG A 421 4.97 -1.00 -13.09
C ARG A 421 5.34 -0.25 -14.36
N THR A 422 6.51 0.35 -14.40
CA THR A 422 7.06 0.93 -15.63
C THR A 422 7.64 -0.15 -16.53
N ARG A 423 7.93 0.20 -17.79
CA ARG A 423 8.61 -0.73 -18.69
C ARG A 423 9.99 -1.11 -18.17
N THR A 424 10.47 -2.28 -18.56
CA THR A 424 11.87 -2.66 -18.33
C THR A 424 12.75 -1.97 -19.38
N LEU A 425 13.76 -1.22 -18.94
CA LEU A 425 14.74 -0.63 -19.84
C LEU A 425 15.84 -1.64 -20.12
N LEU A 426 16.10 -1.91 -21.40
CA LEU A 426 17.03 -2.93 -21.86
C LEU A 426 18.25 -2.28 -22.53
N GLY A 427 19.44 -2.75 -22.19
CA GLY A 427 20.68 -2.43 -22.92
C GLY A 427 21.06 -0.95 -23.01
N THR A 428 20.49 -0.08 -22.18
CA THR A 428 20.76 1.38 -22.19
C THR A 428 21.56 1.82 -20.97
N ALA A 429 22.60 2.63 -21.19
CA ALA A 429 23.31 3.32 -20.11
C ALA A 429 22.51 4.51 -19.55
N ALA A 430 21.61 5.08 -20.37
CA ALA A 430 20.71 6.17 -20.01
C ALA A 430 19.32 5.60 -19.70
N HIS A 431 19.07 5.35 -18.40
CA HIS A 431 17.83 4.75 -17.95
C HIS A 431 16.72 5.80 -17.87
N ALA A 432 16.04 6.10 -18.98
CA ALA A 432 14.90 7.04 -19.03
C ALA A 432 13.57 6.31 -19.32
N TRP A 433 12.61 6.45 -18.40
CA TRP A 433 11.24 5.96 -18.54
C TRP A 433 10.32 7.05 -19.10
N ASN A 434 10.36 8.24 -18.49
CA ASN A 434 9.43 9.35 -18.74
C ASN A 434 7.95 8.93 -18.75
N GLU A 435 7.56 8.10 -17.77
CA GLU A 435 6.18 7.64 -17.61
C GLU A 435 5.47 8.42 -16.48
N GLN A 436 4.24 8.89 -16.74
CA GLN A 436 3.43 9.65 -15.77
C GLN A 436 2.26 8.83 -15.28
N TYR A 437 1.99 8.94 -13.98
CA TYR A 437 0.88 8.26 -13.33
C TYR A 437 0.17 9.19 -12.36
N ILE A 438 -1.14 8.98 -12.24
CA ILE A 438 -2.03 9.82 -11.43
C ILE A 438 -2.81 8.95 -10.45
N TRP A 439 -2.98 9.45 -9.22
CA TRP A 439 -3.74 8.84 -8.15
C TRP A 439 -4.69 9.82 -7.47
N GLU A 440 -5.84 9.33 -7.02
CA GLU A 440 -6.74 10.08 -6.15
C GLU A 440 -6.24 10.04 -4.70
N VAL A 441 -6.14 11.22 -4.07
CA VAL A 441 -5.66 11.38 -2.70
C VAL A 441 -6.84 11.55 -1.75
N PHE A 442 -6.87 10.75 -0.70
CA PHE A 442 -7.94 10.78 0.30
C PHE A 442 -7.48 11.18 1.69
N ASP A 443 -6.18 11.21 1.95
CA ASP A 443 -5.60 11.62 3.22
C ASP A 443 -4.16 12.12 3.02
N LEU A 444 -3.81 13.31 3.52
CA LEU A 444 -2.45 13.88 3.39
C LEU A 444 -1.41 13.16 4.24
N GLY A 445 -1.83 12.45 5.29
CA GLY A 445 -0.93 11.64 6.14
C GLY A 445 -0.36 10.41 5.43
N THR A 446 -0.78 10.13 4.20
CA THR A 446 -0.37 8.98 3.40
C THR A 446 0.98 9.17 2.72
N VAL A 447 1.57 8.06 2.27
CA VAL A 447 2.89 8.00 1.64
C VAL A 447 2.79 7.26 0.31
N ILE A 448 3.37 7.84 -0.75
CA ILE A 448 3.63 7.08 -1.98
C ILE A 448 4.99 6.38 -1.86
N THR A 449 5.03 5.11 -2.25
CA THR A 449 6.27 4.33 -2.33
C THR A 449 6.59 4.04 -3.79
N VAL A 450 7.81 4.38 -4.22
CA VAL A 450 8.35 4.07 -5.55
C VAL A 450 9.65 3.29 -5.37
N ALA A 451 9.75 2.09 -5.92
CA ALA A 451 10.95 1.26 -5.84
C ALA A 451 11.48 0.88 -7.21
N VAL A 452 12.79 0.65 -7.30
CA VAL A 452 13.49 0.24 -8.51
C VAL A 452 14.00 -1.18 -8.34
N PHE A 453 13.78 -2.00 -9.36
CA PHE A 453 14.19 -3.40 -9.41
C PHE A 453 14.96 -3.66 -10.69
N ASN A 454 15.85 -4.64 -10.66
CA ASN A 454 16.50 -5.21 -11.84
C ASN A 454 15.75 -6.48 -12.26
N ASN A 455 15.19 -6.48 -13.47
CA ASN A 455 14.41 -7.60 -14.01
C ASN A 455 15.35 -8.75 -14.41
N LYS A 456 15.22 -9.88 -13.72
CA LYS A 456 16.01 -11.10 -14.02
C LYS A 456 15.22 -12.15 -14.79
N ASN A 457 13.96 -11.87 -15.12
CA ASN A 457 13.03 -12.80 -15.74
C ASN A 457 12.84 -12.55 -17.24
N LEU A 458 13.93 -12.23 -17.93
CA LEU A 458 13.92 -11.90 -19.36
C LEU A 458 14.15 -13.13 -20.26
N ASP A 459 14.86 -14.15 -19.76
CA ASP A 459 15.26 -15.33 -20.55
C ASP A 459 14.18 -16.42 -20.62
N GLY A 460 13.00 -16.19 -20.04
CA GLY A 460 11.89 -17.17 -20.03
C GLY A 460 12.05 -18.33 -19.03
N HIS A 461 13.25 -18.54 -18.46
CA HIS A 461 13.47 -19.43 -17.32
C HIS A 461 12.95 -18.78 -16.03
N GLY A 462 11.66 -18.99 -15.75
CA GLY A 462 10.85 -18.20 -14.82
C GLY A 462 11.15 -18.29 -13.32
N ASP A 463 12.37 -18.62 -12.90
CA ASP A 463 12.70 -18.93 -11.49
C ASP A 463 13.67 -17.93 -10.82
N ALA A 464 14.22 -16.97 -11.57
CA ALA A 464 15.08 -15.95 -11.00
C ALA A 464 14.28 -14.90 -10.22
N LYS A 465 14.70 -14.58 -8.99
CA LYS A 465 14.11 -13.47 -8.22
C LYS A 465 14.61 -12.13 -8.73
N ASP A 466 13.71 -11.17 -8.86
CA ASP A 466 14.10 -9.81 -9.23
C ASP A 466 14.97 -9.17 -8.14
N GLU A 467 16.05 -8.51 -8.55
CA GLU A 467 16.99 -7.90 -7.61
C GLU A 467 16.50 -6.51 -7.18
N ARG A 468 16.49 -6.29 -5.86
CA ARG A 468 16.04 -5.04 -5.23
C ARG A 468 17.16 -4.01 -5.32
N ILE A 469 16.94 -2.89 -6.03
CA ILE A 469 17.94 -1.82 -6.11
C ILE A 469 17.75 -0.83 -4.96
N GLY A 470 16.53 -0.36 -4.75
CA GLY A 470 16.22 0.60 -3.69
C GLY A 470 14.79 1.13 -3.78
N LYS A 471 14.37 1.89 -2.78
CA LYS A 471 13.05 2.54 -2.77
C LYS A 471 13.08 3.95 -2.20
N VAL A 472 12.13 4.75 -2.69
CA VAL A 472 11.88 6.13 -2.34
C VAL A 472 10.47 6.23 -1.78
N ARG A 473 10.32 7.02 -0.72
CA ARG A 473 9.03 7.29 -0.07
C ARG A 473 8.82 8.78 0.03
N VAL A 474 7.67 9.26 -0.42
CA VAL A 474 7.30 10.68 -0.37
C VAL A 474 5.99 10.79 0.41
N ARG A 475 6.02 11.49 1.54
CA ARG A 475 4.82 11.76 2.34
C ARG A 475 4.09 12.97 1.77
N LEU A 476 2.79 12.86 1.54
CA LEU A 476 2.00 13.89 0.89
C LEU A 476 1.85 15.15 1.75
N SER A 477 1.80 15.01 3.07
CA SER A 477 1.72 16.14 4.02
C SER A 477 2.87 17.15 3.92
N ALA A 478 3.98 16.75 3.28
CA ALA A 478 5.14 17.61 3.11
C ALA A 478 5.24 18.24 1.71
N LEU A 479 4.25 17.99 0.86
CA LEU A 479 4.13 18.62 -0.45
C LEU A 479 3.26 19.89 -0.34
N GLU A 480 3.75 20.98 -0.90
CA GLU A 480 2.93 22.18 -1.16
C GLU A 480 1.94 21.88 -2.29
N SER A 481 0.74 22.45 -2.22
CA SER A 481 -0.27 22.27 -3.27
C SER A 481 0.23 22.89 -4.56
N ASP A 482 -0.03 22.23 -5.69
CA ASP A 482 0.21 22.67 -7.06
C ASP A 482 1.70 22.92 -7.40
N ARG A 483 2.61 22.67 -6.46
CA ARG A 483 4.05 22.78 -6.67
C ARG A 483 4.62 21.50 -7.26
N VAL A 484 5.41 21.66 -8.33
CA VAL A 484 6.12 20.56 -9.00
C VAL A 484 7.51 20.38 -8.39
N TYR A 485 7.70 19.30 -7.65
CA TYR A 485 8.98 18.89 -7.07
C TYR A 485 9.73 17.97 -8.04
N THR A 486 10.94 18.34 -8.47
CA THR A 486 11.76 17.54 -9.40
C THR A 486 13.14 17.29 -8.80
N HIS A 487 13.40 16.06 -8.35
CA HIS A 487 14.62 15.74 -7.61
C HIS A 487 15.21 14.39 -8.02
N TYR A 488 16.52 14.26 -7.91
CA TYR A 488 17.17 12.96 -7.78
C TYR A 488 17.08 12.50 -6.33
N TYR A 489 16.38 11.39 -6.13
CA TYR A 489 16.23 10.70 -4.87
C TYR A 489 17.28 9.59 -4.79
N PRO A 490 18.16 9.56 -3.77
CA PRO A 490 19.13 8.50 -3.66
C PRO A 490 18.44 7.17 -3.36
N LEU A 491 18.80 6.15 -4.14
CA LEU A 491 18.41 4.78 -3.91
C LEU A 491 19.41 4.17 -2.94
N MET A 492 18.87 3.64 -1.85
CA MET A 492 19.63 3.03 -0.78
C MET A 492 19.20 1.59 -0.61
N ALA A 493 20.18 0.70 -0.52
CA ALA A 493 19.99 -0.67 -0.11
C ALA A 493 20.80 -0.92 1.16
N LEU A 494 20.15 -1.53 2.15
CA LEU A 494 20.85 -2.06 3.31
C LEU A 494 21.38 -3.44 2.93
N THR A 495 22.67 -3.69 3.18
CA THR A 495 23.32 -4.99 2.97
C THR A 495 23.96 -5.44 4.28
N PRO A 496 24.34 -6.72 4.44
CA PRO A 496 25.10 -7.17 5.61
C PRO A 496 26.39 -6.36 5.85
N GLY A 497 26.99 -5.85 4.77
CA GLY A 497 28.18 -4.99 4.81
C GLY A 497 27.91 -3.50 5.07
N GLY A 498 26.67 -3.09 5.34
CA GLY A 498 26.31 -1.70 5.62
C GLY A 498 25.30 -1.10 4.65
N LEU A 499 25.01 0.18 4.87
CA LEU A 499 24.18 0.98 3.96
C LEU A 499 24.98 1.33 2.71
N LYS A 500 24.46 0.99 1.53
CA LYS A 500 25.08 1.33 0.25
C LYS A 500 24.14 2.18 -0.60
N LYS A 501 24.67 3.24 -1.21
CA LYS A 501 24.01 3.98 -2.28
C LYS A 501 24.07 3.13 -3.55
N THR A 502 22.92 2.69 -4.04
CA THR A 502 22.80 1.81 -5.20
C THR A 502 22.47 2.56 -6.49
N GLY A 503 22.15 3.85 -6.39
CA GLY A 503 21.90 4.73 -7.53
C GLY A 503 21.08 5.95 -7.11
N GLU A 504 20.51 6.64 -8.09
CA GLU A 504 19.60 7.76 -7.89
C GLU A 504 18.42 7.66 -8.86
N LEU A 505 17.21 7.92 -8.37
CA LEU A 505 15.97 7.92 -9.13
C LEU A 505 15.47 9.36 -9.29
N HIS A 506 15.24 9.77 -10.53
CA HIS A 506 14.74 11.09 -10.88
C HIS A 506 13.21 11.07 -10.92
N LEU A 507 12.57 11.81 -10.01
CA LEU A 507 11.11 11.88 -9.92
C LEU A 507 10.63 13.32 -10.02
N ALA A 508 9.50 13.50 -10.71
CA ALA A 508 8.68 14.68 -10.65
C ALA A 508 7.40 14.36 -9.86
N VAL A 509 7.08 15.12 -8.81
CA VAL A 509 5.92 14.89 -7.95
C VAL A 509 5.14 16.18 -7.77
N ARG A 510 3.83 16.15 -8.00
CA ARG A 510 2.91 17.27 -7.76
C ARG A 510 1.68 16.75 -7.02
N PHE A 511 1.24 17.49 -6.00
CA PHE A 511 -0.05 17.26 -5.35
C PHE A 511 -0.98 18.43 -5.66
N THR A 512 -2.08 18.15 -6.33
CA THR A 512 -3.07 19.13 -6.77
C THR A 512 -4.29 19.03 -5.86
N CYS A 513 -4.64 20.10 -5.15
CA CYS A 513 -5.75 20.07 -4.20
C CYS A 513 -7.05 20.53 -4.87
N THR A 514 -8.01 19.62 -5.02
CA THR A 514 -9.32 19.93 -5.64
C THR A 514 -10.38 20.34 -4.62
N ALA A 515 -10.26 19.88 -3.37
CA ALA A 515 -11.23 20.13 -2.31
C ALA A 515 -10.57 20.62 -1.02
N TRP A 516 -10.20 21.90 -0.98
CA TRP A 516 -9.52 22.53 0.17
C TRP A 516 -10.30 22.42 1.49
N ALA A 517 -11.62 22.65 1.48
CA ALA A 517 -12.44 22.53 2.69
C ALA A 517 -12.44 21.09 3.25
N ASN A 518 -12.54 20.09 2.37
CA ASN A 518 -12.45 18.69 2.75
C ASN A 518 -11.07 18.36 3.32
N MET A 519 -10.01 18.91 2.73
CA MET A 519 -8.63 18.78 3.22
C MET A 519 -8.49 19.27 4.67
N LEU A 520 -8.95 20.50 4.95
CA LEU A 520 -8.88 21.08 6.28
C LEU A 520 -9.68 20.27 7.31
N ALA A 521 -10.87 19.80 6.93
CA ALA A 521 -11.72 18.99 7.80
C ALA A 521 -11.07 17.65 8.21
N GLN A 522 -10.07 17.16 7.49
CA GLN A 522 -9.40 15.90 7.83
C GLN A 522 -8.48 16.00 9.04
N TYR A 523 -7.88 17.17 9.30
CA TYR A 523 -7.02 17.33 10.47
C TYR A 523 -7.78 17.18 11.79
N GLY A 524 -9.10 17.43 11.78
CA GLY A 524 -9.98 17.21 12.93
C GLY A 524 -10.57 15.80 13.03
N ARG A 525 -10.34 14.92 12.05
CA ARG A 525 -10.91 13.56 12.02
C ARG A 525 -9.87 12.51 12.43
N PRO A 526 -10.29 11.42 13.08
CA PRO A 526 -9.39 10.30 13.32
C PRO A 526 -8.88 9.70 12.00
N LEU A 527 -7.63 9.25 12.02
CA LEU A 527 -6.94 8.67 10.86
C LEU A 527 -7.62 7.37 10.41
N LEU A 528 -7.90 6.47 11.35
CA LEU A 528 -8.52 5.18 11.05
C LEU A 528 -10.06 5.28 11.06
N PRO A 529 -10.75 4.36 10.37
CA PRO A 529 -12.20 4.23 10.48
C PRO A 529 -12.64 4.00 11.94
N LYS A 530 -13.83 4.49 12.29
CA LYS A 530 -14.40 4.43 13.65
C LYS A 530 -14.33 3.03 14.28
N MET A 531 -14.50 1.99 13.47
CA MET A 531 -14.55 0.61 13.95
C MET A 531 -13.25 0.12 14.60
N HIS A 532 -12.09 0.63 14.16
CA HIS A 532 -10.79 0.35 14.78
C HIS A 532 -10.68 0.87 16.22
N TYR A 533 -11.51 1.85 16.59
CA TYR A 533 -11.54 2.41 17.95
C TYR A 533 -12.63 1.78 18.81
N THR A 534 -13.79 1.46 18.23
CA THR A 534 -14.92 0.87 18.98
C THR A 534 -14.74 -0.62 19.26
N SER A 535 -14.10 -1.36 18.34
CA SER A 535 -13.79 -2.78 18.51
C SER A 535 -12.35 -3.01 18.04
N PRO A 536 -11.34 -2.65 18.86
CA PRO A 536 -9.95 -2.69 18.47
C PRO A 536 -9.47 -4.12 18.25
N ILE A 537 -8.68 -4.33 17.19
CA ILE A 537 -7.96 -5.58 16.95
C ILE A 537 -6.65 -5.53 17.74
N SER A 538 -6.29 -6.61 18.44
CA SER A 538 -5.04 -6.67 19.19
C SER A 538 -3.83 -6.47 18.27
N VAL A 539 -2.76 -5.83 18.78
CA VAL A 539 -1.56 -5.52 17.97
C VAL A 539 -0.92 -6.78 17.39
N LEU A 540 -0.87 -7.86 18.17
CA LEU A 540 -0.32 -9.14 17.72
C LEU A 540 -1.16 -9.72 16.56
N GLN A 541 -2.48 -9.74 16.71
CA GLN A 541 -3.39 -10.24 15.69
C GLN A 541 -3.36 -9.37 14.44
N LEU A 542 -3.27 -8.04 14.58
CA LEU A 542 -3.20 -7.11 13.46
C LEU A 542 -1.95 -7.36 12.60
N ASN A 543 -0.80 -7.64 13.22
CA ASN A 543 0.43 -7.98 12.51
C ASN A 543 0.30 -9.28 11.72
N SER A 544 -0.31 -10.33 12.31
CA SER A 544 -0.58 -11.58 11.61
C SER A 544 -1.56 -11.38 10.45
N LEU A 545 -2.63 -10.61 10.65
CA LEU A 545 -3.60 -10.29 9.60
C LEU A 545 -2.97 -9.48 8.46
N ARG A 546 -2.06 -8.54 8.77
CA ARG A 546 -1.34 -7.77 7.76
C ARG A 546 -0.48 -8.66 6.87
N PHE A 547 0.25 -9.60 7.48
CA PHE A 547 1.06 -10.55 6.72
C PHE A 547 0.19 -11.42 5.79
N LEU A 548 -0.96 -11.89 6.27
CA LEU A 548 -1.91 -12.66 5.46
C LEU A 548 -2.51 -11.82 4.33
N ALA A 549 -2.92 -10.58 4.59
CA ALA A 549 -3.40 -9.64 3.58
C ALA A 549 -2.37 -9.41 2.48
N MET A 550 -1.12 -9.14 2.85
CA MET A 550 0.00 -8.97 1.94
C MET A 550 0.22 -10.22 1.06
N GLN A 551 0.18 -11.43 1.63
CA GLN A 551 0.31 -12.67 0.87
C GLN A 551 -0.80 -12.80 -0.18
N MET A 552 -2.05 -12.48 0.17
CA MET A 552 -3.16 -12.51 -0.79
C MET A 552 -2.96 -11.51 -1.94
N VAL A 553 -2.46 -10.30 -1.64
CA VAL A 553 -2.12 -9.31 -2.67
C VAL A 553 -1.02 -9.85 -3.58
N ALA A 554 0.06 -10.42 -3.01
CA ALA A 554 1.16 -11.00 -3.78
C ALA A 554 0.68 -12.13 -4.72
N THR A 555 -0.17 -13.04 -4.22
CA THR A 555 -0.73 -14.12 -5.04
C THR A 555 -1.63 -13.58 -6.15
N ARG A 556 -2.46 -12.56 -5.90
CA ARG A 556 -3.34 -11.97 -6.92
C ARG A 556 -2.56 -11.22 -7.99
N LEU A 557 -1.60 -10.39 -7.60
CA LEU A 557 -0.78 -9.63 -8.54
C LEU A 557 0.23 -10.51 -9.30
N GLY A 558 0.64 -11.64 -8.73
CA GLY A 558 1.47 -12.64 -9.39
C GLY A 558 0.76 -13.41 -10.52
N LYS A 559 -0.58 -13.40 -10.56
CA LYS A 559 -1.38 -13.99 -11.66
C LYS A 559 -1.63 -13.03 -12.83
N ALA A 560 -1.23 -11.76 -12.70
CA ALA A 560 -1.41 -10.78 -13.77
C ALA A 560 -0.34 -10.93 -14.87
N GLU A 561 -0.58 -10.34 -16.04
CA GLU A 561 0.37 -10.36 -17.17
C GLU A 561 0.78 -8.93 -17.56
N PRO A 562 2.05 -8.50 -17.37
CA PRO A 562 3.11 -9.28 -16.72
C PRO A 562 2.91 -9.44 -15.21
N PRO A 563 3.45 -10.51 -14.60
CA PRO A 563 3.27 -10.78 -13.18
C PRO A 563 4.07 -9.81 -12.31
N LEU A 564 3.43 -9.31 -11.25
CA LEU A 564 4.14 -8.63 -10.17
C LEU A 564 4.49 -9.69 -9.11
N ARG A 565 5.74 -10.14 -9.13
CA ARG A 565 6.19 -11.29 -8.32
C ARG A 565 6.17 -10.99 -6.83
N ARG A 566 6.17 -12.06 -6.04
CA ARG A 566 6.03 -12.00 -4.57
C ARG A 566 7.10 -11.12 -3.92
N GLU A 567 8.36 -11.25 -4.33
CA GLU A 567 9.49 -10.50 -3.79
C GLU A 567 9.39 -8.98 -4.00
N VAL A 568 8.74 -8.56 -5.09
CA VAL A 568 8.49 -7.16 -5.43
C VAL A 568 7.42 -6.60 -4.51
N VAL A 569 6.31 -7.33 -4.36
CA VAL A 569 5.19 -6.96 -3.48
C VAL A 569 5.63 -6.89 -2.02
N GLU A 570 6.38 -7.89 -1.55
CA GLU A 570 6.93 -7.93 -0.18
C GLU A 570 7.87 -6.76 0.11
N TYR A 571 8.70 -6.35 -0.86
CA TYR A 571 9.63 -5.23 -0.68
C TYR A 571 8.93 -3.88 -0.64
N ILE A 572 7.88 -3.68 -1.46
CA ILE A 572 7.05 -2.47 -1.44
C ILE A 572 6.27 -2.35 -0.12
N LEU A 573 5.67 -3.45 0.34
CA LEU A 573 4.78 -3.48 1.53
C LEU A 573 5.51 -3.63 2.88
N ASP A 574 6.84 -3.76 2.88
CA ASP A 574 7.65 -4.05 4.07
C ASP A 574 7.20 -5.34 4.79
N ALA A 575 7.23 -6.48 4.11
CA ALA A 575 6.93 -7.79 4.71
C ALA A 575 7.70 -8.01 6.02
N ASP A 576 9.00 -7.72 5.98
CA ASP A 576 9.98 -7.90 7.06
C ASP A 576 9.88 -6.85 8.18
N SER A 577 8.88 -5.98 8.16
CA SER A 577 8.67 -5.00 9.23
C SER A 577 8.30 -5.64 10.58
N HIS A 578 7.79 -6.86 10.57
CA HIS A 578 7.41 -7.59 11.79
C HIS A 578 8.59 -8.31 12.46
N MET A 579 9.70 -8.50 11.74
CA MET A 579 10.90 -9.11 12.31
C MET A 579 11.57 -8.11 13.25
N PHE A 580 11.98 -8.61 14.41
CA PHE A 580 12.71 -7.82 15.38
C PHE A 580 14.04 -7.35 14.76
N SER A 581 14.42 -6.10 15.04
CA SER A 581 15.70 -5.55 14.64
C SER A 581 16.19 -4.60 15.73
N LEU A 582 17.38 -4.88 16.26
CA LEU A 582 18.01 -4.03 17.27
C LEU A 582 18.23 -2.59 16.76
N ARG A 583 18.66 -2.44 15.50
CA ARG A 583 18.86 -1.13 14.84
C ARG A 583 17.57 -0.32 14.78
N ARG A 584 16.46 -0.92 14.35
CA ARG A 584 15.15 -0.25 14.29
C ARG A 584 14.67 0.14 15.69
N SER A 585 14.91 -0.71 16.68
CA SER A 585 14.60 -0.44 18.09
C SER A 585 15.38 0.77 18.63
N LYS A 586 16.69 0.85 18.36
CA LYS A 586 17.52 2.02 18.69
C LYS A 586 17.06 3.28 17.97
N ALA A 587 16.73 3.20 16.67
CA ALA A 587 16.22 4.34 15.91
C ALA A 587 14.91 4.87 16.49
N ASN A 588 13.97 3.98 16.83
CA ASN A 588 12.71 4.36 17.47
C ASN A 588 12.93 4.93 18.89
N PHE A 589 13.87 4.38 19.65
CA PHE A 589 14.26 4.92 20.95
C PHE A 589 14.85 6.34 20.84
N ASN A 590 15.74 6.57 19.88
CA ASN A 590 16.30 7.90 19.62
C ASN A 590 15.23 8.90 19.16
N ARG A 591 14.24 8.45 18.38
CA ARG A 591 13.06 9.26 18.04
C ARG A 591 12.25 9.62 19.28
N ILE A 592 12.05 8.70 20.22
CA ILE A 592 11.35 8.99 21.47
C ILE A 592 12.14 10.02 22.29
N ILE A 593 13.46 9.85 22.45
CA ILE A 593 14.31 10.82 23.16
C ILE A 593 14.25 12.20 22.50
N SER A 594 14.24 12.27 21.17
CA SER A 594 14.20 13.56 20.48
C SER A 594 12.90 14.34 20.74
N LEU A 595 11.80 13.67 21.11
CA LEU A 595 10.57 14.31 21.58
C LEU A 595 10.78 15.09 22.88
N PHE A 596 11.62 14.55 23.76
CA PHE A 596 11.95 15.15 25.04
C PHE A 596 13.11 16.13 24.95
N SER A 597 13.79 16.22 23.82
CA SER A 597 14.90 17.18 23.66
C SER A 597 14.47 18.62 23.98
N GLY A 598 13.25 19.02 23.61
CA GLY A 598 12.68 20.32 23.97
C GLY A 598 12.43 20.48 25.47
N ALA A 599 11.86 19.46 26.12
CA ALA A 599 11.62 19.46 27.56
C ALA A 599 12.93 19.43 28.37
N LEU A 600 13.92 18.64 27.93
CA LEU A 600 15.26 18.58 28.48
C LEU A 600 16.00 19.91 28.29
N ALA A 601 15.84 20.56 27.14
CA ALA A 601 16.39 21.89 26.88
C ALA A 601 15.72 22.96 27.77
N ALA A 602 14.40 22.89 27.96
CA ALA A 602 13.67 23.76 28.87
C ALA A 602 14.10 23.54 30.34
N GLY A 603 14.30 22.28 30.75
CA GLY A 603 14.82 21.94 32.08
C GLY A 603 16.24 22.46 32.30
N LYS A 604 17.14 22.31 31.31
CA LYS A 604 18.49 22.92 31.35
C LYS A 604 18.43 24.45 31.37
N TRP A 605 17.52 25.06 30.61
CA TRP A 605 17.30 26.50 30.62
C TRP A 605 16.81 26.98 31.99
N PHE A 606 15.87 26.26 32.61
CA PHE A 606 15.40 26.52 33.96
C PHE A 606 16.51 26.35 35.01
N ASP A 607 17.32 25.30 34.92
CA ASP A 607 18.49 25.11 35.79
C ASP A 607 19.51 26.26 35.64
N ASN A 608 19.73 26.74 34.42
CA ASN A 608 20.56 27.92 34.18
C ASN A 608 19.96 29.21 34.79
N ILE A 609 18.64 29.30 34.88
CA ILE A 609 17.94 30.41 35.56
C ILE A 609 18.13 30.30 37.08
N CYS A 610 17.91 29.12 37.66
CA CYS A 610 18.13 28.89 39.09
C CYS A 610 19.58 29.14 39.50
N LYS A 611 20.54 28.90 38.60
CA LYS A 611 21.98 29.14 38.80
C LYS A 611 22.44 30.54 38.42
N TRP A 612 21.54 31.47 38.06
CA TRP A 612 21.86 32.88 37.77
C TRP A 612 22.96 33.09 36.72
N LYS A 613 23.09 32.19 35.73
CA LYS A 613 24.15 32.31 34.71
C LYS A 613 24.06 33.57 33.85
N ASN A 614 22.85 34.09 33.64
CA ASN A 614 22.62 35.35 32.94
C ASN A 614 21.66 36.24 33.75
N PRO A 615 22.17 37.21 34.52
CA PRO A 615 21.42 37.95 35.54
C PRO A 615 20.26 38.79 34.97
N LEU A 616 20.38 39.25 33.73
CA LEU A 616 19.32 40.03 33.06
C LEU A 616 18.14 39.15 32.67
N THR A 617 18.41 37.98 32.10
CA THR A 617 17.33 37.05 31.73
C THR A 617 16.66 36.43 32.95
N THR A 618 17.41 36.14 34.00
CA THR A 618 16.84 35.59 35.23
C THR A 618 15.97 36.60 35.94
N SER A 619 16.40 37.86 36.09
CA SER A 619 15.57 38.92 36.68
C SER A 619 14.24 39.11 35.94
N LEU A 620 14.26 39.17 34.60
CA LEU A 620 13.04 39.27 33.78
C LEU A 620 12.09 38.08 33.97
N VAL A 621 12.62 36.85 34.03
CA VAL A 621 11.80 35.64 34.25
C VAL A 621 11.17 35.63 35.65
N HIS A 622 11.89 36.09 36.68
CA HIS A 622 11.35 36.20 38.04
C HIS A 622 10.26 37.27 38.13
N VAL A 623 10.43 38.41 37.45
CA VAL A 623 9.37 39.44 37.34
C VAL A 623 8.13 38.87 36.65
N LEU A 624 8.30 38.17 35.52
CA LEU A 624 7.20 37.50 34.82
C LEU A 624 6.52 36.45 35.73
N PHE A 625 7.30 35.66 36.47
CA PHE A 625 6.78 34.68 37.42
C PHE A 625 5.95 35.34 38.52
N LEU A 626 6.42 36.45 39.11
CA LEU A 626 5.66 37.22 40.10
C LEU A 626 4.34 37.74 39.53
N VAL A 627 4.34 38.26 38.29
CA VAL A 627 3.10 38.70 37.61
C VAL A 627 2.13 37.53 37.42
N LEU A 628 2.60 36.35 37.00
CA LEU A 628 1.77 35.17 36.80
C LEU A 628 1.22 34.58 38.12
N VAL A 629 1.98 34.68 39.22
CA VAL A 629 1.51 34.30 40.56
C VAL A 629 0.42 35.26 41.05
N CYS A 630 0.58 36.56 40.79
CA CYS A 630 -0.43 37.57 41.15
C CYS A 630 -1.71 37.47 40.28
N TYR A 631 -1.59 36.97 39.05
CA TYR A 631 -2.69 36.83 38.09
C TYR A 631 -2.72 35.43 37.47
N PRO A 632 -3.18 34.39 38.20
CA PRO A 632 -3.17 33.01 37.72
C PRO A 632 -4.05 32.80 36.47
N GLU A 633 -5.02 33.69 36.24
CA GLU A 633 -5.87 33.70 35.03
C GLU A 633 -5.06 33.91 33.74
N LEU A 634 -3.87 34.53 33.82
CA LEU A 634 -2.99 34.78 32.67
C LEU A 634 -2.08 33.60 32.33
N ILE A 635 -1.98 32.57 33.18
CA ILE A 635 -1.06 31.44 32.97
C ILE A 635 -1.38 30.72 31.65
N LEU A 636 -2.65 30.37 31.42
CA LEU A 636 -3.02 29.62 30.23
C LEU A 636 -2.88 30.47 28.96
N SER A 637 -3.26 31.76 29.00
CA SER A 637 -3.07 32.71 27.90
C SER A 637 -1.59 32.87 27.52
N THR A 638 -0.71 33.08 28.50
CA THR A 638 0.73 33.24 28.26
C THR A 638 1.37 31.98 27.70
N VAL A 639 0.97 30.78 28.17
CA VAL A 639 1.43 29.51 27.61
C VAL A 639 1.06 29.38 26.12
N PHE A 640 -0.19 29.63 25.74
CA PHE A 640 -0.61 29.54 24.33
C PHE A 640 0.05 30.61 23.45
N LEU A 641 0.30 31.82 23.98
CA LEU A 641 1.05 32.87 23.30
C LEU A 641 2.51 32.44 23.05
N TYR A 642 3.18 31.83 24.03
CA TYR A 642 4.54 31.32 23.85
C TYR A 642 4.59 30.20 22.79
N ILE A 643 3.62 29.29 22.79
CA ILE A 643 3.51 28.24 21.76
C ILE A 643 3.35 28.87 20.37
N PHE A 644 2.52 29.92 20.24
CA PHE A 644 2.38 30.69 19.00
C PHE A 644 3.72 31.33 18.56
N LEU A 645 4.41 32.04 19.46
CA LEU A 645 5.67 32.72 19.15
C LEU A 645 6.78 31.73 18.76
N ILE A 646 6.91 30.61 19.45
CA ILE A 646 7.85 29.52 19.12
C ILE A 646 7.49 28.94 17.74
N GLY A 647 6.21 28.71 17.48
CA GLY A 647 5.71 28.27 16.18
C GLY A 647 6.12 29.23 15.07
N VAL A 648 5.83 30.53 15.21
CA VAL A 648 6.21 31.56 14.21
C VAL A 648 7.73 31.63 14.03
N TRP A 649 8.51 31.56 15.12
CA TRP A 649 9.97 31.58 15.05
C TRP A 649 10.51 30.40 14.25
N ASN A 650 9.95 29.20 14.45
CA ASN A 650 10.35 27.99 13.76
C ASN A 650 10.05 28.02 12.25
N TYR A 651 9.16 28.91 11.77
CA TYR A 651 8.88 29.08 10.34
C TYR A 651 10.14 29.40 9.52
N ARG A 652 11.11 30.11 10.13
CA ARG A 652 12.40 30.43 9.49
C ARG A 652 13.26 29.20 9.21
N ARG A 653 13.06 28.12 9.97
CA ARG A 653 13.79 26.86 9.85
C ARG A 653 12.98 25.78 9.11
N ARG A 654 11.91 26.16 8.39
CA ARG A 654 11.04 25.21 7.71
C ARG A 654 11.81 24.41 6.65
N PRO A 655 11.59 23.09 6.54
CA PRO A 655 12.15 22.30 5.46
C PRO A 655 11.55 22.77 4.12
N ARG A 656 12.41 23.09 3.15
CA ARG A 656 11.99 23.53 1.80
C ARG A 656 11.93 22.39 0.79
N ASN A 657 12.58 21.28 1.10
CA ASN A 657 12.65 20.09 0.27
C ASN A 657 11.72 19.01 0.85
N PRO A 658 11.12 18.17 -0.01
CA PRO A 658 10.29 17.08 0.46
C PRO A 658 11.13 16.15 1.35
N PRO A 659 10.56 15.63 2.45
CA PRO A 659 11.28 14.77 3.37
C PRO A 659 11.69 13.48 2.65
N HIS A 660 13.00 13.24 2.64
CA HIS A 660 13.60 11.99 2.20
C HIS A 660 13.97 11.12 3.42
N MET A 661 14.36 9.87 3.20
CA MET A 661 14.83 9.01 4.27
C MET A 661 16.13 9.54 4.86
N ASP A 662 16.09 9.97 6.11
CA ASP A 662 17.27 10.39 6.87
C ASP A 662 17.99 9.14 7.41
N THR A 663 19.19 8.90 6.90
CA THR A 663 20.04 7.74 7.18
C THR A 663 20.57 7.75 8.62
N VAL A 664 20.74 8.93 9.19
CA VAL A 664 21.19 9.13 10.58
C VAL A 664 20.03 8.90 11.53
N LEU A 665 18.85 9.47 11.25
CA LEU A 665 17.64 9.26 12.06
C LEU A 665 17.13 7.81 12.01
N SER A 666 17.37 7.11 10.90
CA SER A 666 17.06 5.68 10.76
C SER A 666 18.15 4.76 11.32
N HIS A 667 19.22 5.32 11.88
CA HIS A 667 20.38 4.60 12.43
C HIS A 667 21.01 3.61 11.44
N ALA A 668 20.88 3.89 10.13
CA ALA A 668 21.35 3.00 9.06
C ALA A 668 22.86 3.13 8.83
N GLU A 669 23.42 4.34 8.97
CA GLU A 669 24.87 4.59 8.86
C GLU A 669 25.66 4.15 10.10
N LEU A 670 25.02 4.20 11.27
CA LEU A 670 25.64 3.87 12.56
C LEU A 670 25.44 2.40 12.95
N ALA A 671 24.82 1.61 12.08
CA ALA A 671 24.55 0.20 12.33
C ALA A 671 25.84 -0.60 12.35
N GLN A 672 26.02 -1.42 13.39
CA GLN A 672 27.15 -2.34 13.46
C GLN A 672 26.90 -3.55 12.55
N PRO A 673 27.95 -4.18 11.98
CA PRO A 673 27.79 -5.36 11.13
C PRO A 673 26.98 -6.49 11.78
N ASP A 674 27.17 -6.74 13.07
CA ASP A 674 26.40 -7.76 13.82
C ASP A 674 24.90 -7.44 13.89
N GLU A 675 24.53 -6.16 13.92
CA GLU A 675 23.11 -5.74 13.94
C GLU A 675 22.46 -5.92 12.57
N LEU A 676 23.25 -5.78 11.50
CA LEU A 676 22.80 -6.07 10.14
C LEU A 676 22.70 -7.57 9.92
N ASP A 677 23.67 -8.34 10.42
CA ASP A 677 23.63 -9.81 10.40
C ASP A 677 22.42 -10.38 11.15
N GLU A 678 21.93 -9.71 12.21
CA GLU A 678 20.66 -10.05 12.87
C GLU A 678 19.45 -9.73 11.97
N GLU A 679 19.42 -8.57 11.33
CA GLU A 679 18.29 -8.13 10.49
C GLU A 679 18.13 -8.99 9.22
N PHE A 680 19.20 -9.59 8.72
CA PHE A 680 19.21 -10.50 7.56
C PHE A 680 19.20 -12.00 7.92
N ASP A 681 19.19 -12.35 9.21
CA ASP A 681 19.09 -13.75 9.64
C ASP A 681 17.70 -14.30 9.34
N THR A 682 17.63 -15.60 9.03
CA THR A 682 16.36 -16.27 8.78
C THR A 682 15.61 -16.52 10.08
N PHE A 683 14.32 -16.79 9.98
CA PHE A 683 13.53 -17.31 11.11
C PHE A 683 12.99 -18.70 10.76
N PRO A 684 13.35 -19.77 11.49
CA PRO A 684 14.27 -19.81 12.64
C PRO A 684 15.72 -19.44 12.27
N THR A 685 16.50 -19.02 13.29
CA THR A 685 17.88 -18.52 13.12
C THR A 685 18.78 -19.57 12.49
N SER A 686 19.60 -19.12 11.55
CA SER A 686 20.64 -19.92 10.90
C SER A 686 21.95 -19.96 11.72
N LYS A 687 22.02 -19.22 12.82
CA LYS A 687 23.24 -18.94 13.58
C LYS A 687 23.43 -19.91 14.76
N PRO A 688 24.68 -20.16 15.17
CA PRO A 688 24.97 -21.03 16.32
C PRO A 688 24.46 -20.42 17.64
N GLY A 689 24.18 -21.29 18.62
CA GLY A 689 23.54 -20.92 19.90
C GLY A 689 24.27 -19.84 20.70
N ASP A 690 25.60 -19.78 20.63
CA ASP A 690 26.40 -18.78 21.36
C ASP A 690 26.16 -17.36 20.84
N VAL A 691 26.01 -17.21 19.51
CA VAL A 691 25.68 -15.94 18.87
C VAL A 691 24.27 -15.50 19.27
N VAL A 692 23.33 -16.45 19.36
CA VAL A 692 21.95 -16.19 19.82
C VAL A 692 21.94 -15.73 21.28
N ARG A 693 22.75 -16.36 22.15
CA ARG A 693 22.88 -15.97 23.55
C ARG A 693 23.43 -14.55 23.69
N MET A 694 24.50 -14.23 22.96
CA MET A 694 25.07 -12.88 22.92
C MET A 694 24.05 -11.83 22.44
N ARG A 695 23.28 -12.14 21.38
CA ARG A 695 22.20 -11.26 20.88
C ARG A 695 21.09 -11.05 21.93
N TYR A 696 20.70 -12.11 22.65
CA TYR A 696 19.72 -12.03 23.73
C TYR A 696 20.18 -11.13 24.89
N ASP A 697 21.43 -11.27 25.34
CA ASP A 697 21.96 -10.44 26.43
C ASP A 697 22.02 -8.95 26.03
N ARG A 698 22.42 -8.66 24.79
CA ARG A 698 22.35 -7.30 24.22
C ARG A 698 20.93 -6.77 24.17
N LEU A 699 19.98 -7.57 23.70
CA LEU A 699 18.56 -7.22 23.67
C LEU A 699 18.08 -6.86 25.08
N ARG A 700 18.45 -7.63 26.10
CA ARG A 700 18.09 -7.36 27.50
C ARG A 700 18.63 -6.01 27.98
N SER A 701 19.83 -5.62 27.56
CA SER A 701 20.39 -4.29 27.88
C SER A 701 19.60 -3.13 27.25
N VAL A 702 19.15 -3.28 26.00
CA VAL A 702 18.34 -2.27 25.31
C VAL A 702 16.92 -2.25 25.86
N ALA A 703 16.32 -3.41 26.11
CA ALA A 703 15.04 -3.55 26.77
C ALA A 703 15.05 -2.88 28.15
N GLY A 704 16.14 -2.99 28.93
CA GLY A 704 16.32 -2.27 30.19
C GLY A 704 16.26 -0.75 30.02
N ARG A 705 16.96 -0.18 29.02
CA ARG A 705 16.91 1.26 28.70
C ARG A 705 15.53 1.71 28.20
N VAL A 706 14.85 0.86 27.44
CA VAL A 706 13.48 1.11 26.96
C VAL A 706 12.50 1.06 28.12
N GLN A 707 12.59 0.08 29.03
CA GLN A 707 11.71 -0.08 30.18
C GLN A 707 11.77 1.13 31.12
N THR A 708 12.97 1.70 31.34
CA THR A 708 13.13 2.93 32.13
C THR A 708 12.50 4.15 31.48
N VAL A 709 12.38 4.19 30.15
CA VAL A 709 11.79 5.33 29.41
C VAL A 709 10.29 5.11 29.15
N VAL A 710 9.86 3.86 28.94
CA VAL A 710 8.45 3.47 28.73
C VAL A 710 7.65 3.59 30.03
N GLY A 711 8.29 3.43 31.19
CA GLY A 711 7.68 3.74 32.50
C GLY A 711 7.24 5.21 32.62
N ASP A 712 7.93 6.11 31.92
CA ASP A 712 7.66 7.56 31.94
C ASP A 712 6.97 8.08 30.67
N LEU A 713 6.67 7.21 29.69
CA LEU A 713 6.16 7.66 28.41
C LEU A 713 5.28 6.66 27.66
N ALA A 714 4.02 7.04 27.50
CA ALA A 714 3.17 6.48 26.47
C ALA A 714 2.25 7.56 25.89
N MET A 715 2.17 7.56 24.57
CA MET A 715 1.21 8.30 23.74
C MET A 715 1.46 9.82 23.57
N GLN A 716 1.85 10.21 22.34
CA GLN A 716 1.59 11.49 21.64
C GLN A 716 2.72 12.53 21.44
N GLY A 717 3.92 12.39 22.03
CA GLY A 717 4.96 13.42 21.91
C GLY A 717 5.39 13.80 20.47
N GLU A 718 5.48 12.83 19.55
CA GLU A 718 5.91 13.07 18.15
C GLU A 718 4.89 13.88 17.36
N ARG A 719 3.59 13.69 17.65
CA ARG A 719 2.54 14.47 17.01
C ARG A 719 2.57 15.91 17.48
N ALA A 720 2.73 16.15 18.79
CA ALA A 720 2.83 17.49 19.35
C ALA A 720 4.06 18.26 18.83
N GLN A 721 5.23 17.61 18.75
CA GLN A 721 6.42 18.25 18.18
C GLN A 721 6.28 18.48 16.67
N SER A 722 5.64 17.55 15.95
CA SER A 722 5.40 17.72 14.51
C SER A 722 4.57 18.96 14.20
N LEU A 723 3.58 19.29 15.05
CA LEU A 723 2.75 20.49 14.92
C LEU A 723 3.55 21.79 15.00
N LEU A 724 4.71 21.81 15.66
CA LEU A 724 5.56 23.01 15.83
C LEU A 724 6.79 23.05 14.90
N SER A 725 7.02 21.99 14.15
CA SER A 725 8.23 21.82 13.31
C SER A 725 8.06 22.27 11.86
N TRP A 726 6.88 22.76 11.46
CA TRP A 726 6.54 23.12 10.07
C TRP A 726 6.78 22.02 9.04
N ARG A 727 6.81 20.75 9.48
CA ARG A 727 6.95 19.60 8.58
C ARG A 727 5.71 19.40 7.69
N ASP A 728 4.56 19.78 8.22
CA ASP A 728 3.33 20.02 7.47
C ASP A 728 2.99 21.51 7.64
N PRO A 729 3.26 22.35 6.63
CA PRO A 729 3.03 23.79 6.73
C PRO A 729 1.57 24.15 7.04
N ARG A 730 0.61 23.31 6.62
CA ARG A 730 -0.82 23.56 6.75
C ARG A 730 -1.29 23.22 8.16
N ALA A 731 -0.90 22.04 8.65
CA ALA A 731 -1.19 21.60 10.02
C ALA A 731 -0.61 22.57 11.06
N THR A 732 0.66 22.94 10.89
CA THR A 732 1.34 23.89 11.78
C THR A 732 0.69 25.27 11.75
N ALA A 733 0.31 25.78 10.56
CA ALA A 733 -0.38 27.06 10.46
C ALA A 733 -1.76 27.05 11.15
N MET A 734 -2.58 26.00 10.97
CA MET A 734 -3.85 25.87 11.69
C MET A 734 -3.66 25.76 13.20
N PHE A 735 -2.66 25.01 13.65
CA PHE A 735 -2.39 24.86 15.07
C PHE A 735 -1.93 26.17 15.69
N ILE A 736 -1.00 26.89 15.05
CA ILE A 736 -0.49 28.18 15.53
C ILE A 736 -1.62 29.23 15.57
N THR A 737 -2.45 29.29 14.53
CA THR A 737 -3.62 30.21 14.51
C THR A 737 -4.64 29.85 15.58
N LEU A 738 -4.92 28.57 15.79
CA LEU A 738 -5.78 28.11 16.90
C LEU A 738 -5.19 28.48 18.26
N CYS A 739 -3.88 28.28 18.48
CA CYS A 739 -3.21 28.70 19.72
C CYS A 739 -3.32 30.21 19.95
N PHE A 740 -3.20 31.02 18.89
CA PHE A 740 -3.37 32.47 18.98
C PHE A 740 -4.80 32.86 19.35
N ILE A 741 -5.81 32.24 18.71
CA ILE A 741 -7.22 32.47 19.02
C ILE A 741 -7.51 32.06 20.47
N ILE A 742 -7.03 30.89 20.91
CA ILE A 742 -7.20 30.41 22.29
C ILE A 742 -6.52 31.37 23.27
N ALA A 743 -5.33 31.89 22.96
CA ALA A 743 -4.65 32.89 23.80
C ALA A 743 -5.50 34.16 23.96
N ILE A 744 -6.08 34.67 22.87
CA ILE A 744 -6.98 35.84 22.89
C ILE A 744 -8.24 35.54 23.70
N VAL A 745 -8.90 34.40 23.42
CA VAL A 745 -10.14 34.03 24.12
C VAL A 745 -9.89 33.89 25.61
N LEU A 746 -8.84 33.20 26.03
CA LEU A 746 -8.50 33.04 27.45
C LEU A 746 -8.08 34.35 28.12
N TYR A 747 -7.48 35.27 27.36
CA TYR A 747 -7.18 36.62 27.86
C TYR A 747 -8.44 37.45 28.08
N VAL A 748 -9.43 37.35 27.18
CA VAL A 748 -10.69 38.12 27.25
C VAL A 748 -11.71 37.47 28.19
N THR A 749 -11.75 36.13 28.26
CA THR A 749 -12.61 35.34 29.13
C THR A 749 -11.75 34.58 30.15
N PRO A 750 -11.32 35.24 31.24
CA PRO A 750 -10.56 34.56 32.28
C PRO A 750 -11.38 33.41 32.88
N PHE A 751 -10.77 32.23 32.99
CA PHE A 751 -11.34 31.09 33.68
C PHE A 751 -11.55 31.47 35.16
N ARG A 752 -12.78 31.80 35.56
CA ARG A 752 -13.17 31.90 36.97
C ARG A 752 -13.27 30.51 37.59
N GLY A 753 -12.16 29.79 37.64
CA GLY A 753 -12.01 28.50 38.29
C GLY A 753 -11.64 28.69 39.76
N GLY A 754 -12.63 28.91 40.62
CA GLY A 754 -12.43 29.02 42.07
C GLY A 754 -13.59 29.75 42.75
N GLY A 755 -14.64 29.00 43.09
CA GLY A 755 -15.77 29.52 43.83
C GLY A 755 -15.33 30.16 45.15
N ARG A 756 -15.62 31.46 45.31
CA ARG A 756 -15.96 31.96 46.64
C ARG A 756 -17.22 31.19 47.06
N PRO A 757 -17.27 30.53 48.23
CA PRO A 757 -18.54 30.07 48.74
C PRO A 757 -19.42 31.31 48.92
N ARG A 758 -20.46 31.44 48.09
CA ARG A 758 -21.60 32.29 48.44
C ARG A 758 -22.04 31.78 49.81
N ARG A 759 -21.83 32.56 50.86
CA ARG A 759 -22.54 32.38 52.13
C ARG A 759 -24.02 32.25 51.75
N LEU A 760 -24.56 31.04 51.83
CA LEU A 760 -25.99 30.86 51.93
C LEU A 760 -26.38 31.61 53.20
N VAL A 761 -27.06 32.75 53.02
CA VAL A 761 -27.86 33.34 54.08
C VAL A 761 -28.87 32.26 54.46
N ARG A 762 -28.70 31.74 55.67
CA ARG A 762 -29.56 30.76 56.31
C ARG A 762 -30.97 31.37 56.37
N ALA A 763 -31.89 30.89 55.54
CA ALA A 763 -33.31 31.15 55.75
C ALA A 763 -33.73 30.53 57.09
N PRO A 764 -34.56 31.20 57.91
CA PRO A 764 -34.97 30.67 59.21
C PRO A 764 -35.86 29.44 59.02
N ALA A 765 -35.62 28.43 59.87
CA ALA A 765 -36.42 27.21 59.93
C ALA A 765 -37.86 27.52 60.35
N PRO A 766 -38.87 26.79 59.84
CA PRO A 766 -40.24 26.90 60.33
C PRO A 766 -40.35 26.33 61.76
N PRO A 767 -41.22 26.87 62.62
CA PRO A 767 -41.36 26.42 63.99
C PRO A 767 -42.02 25.03 64.07
N ALA A 768 -41.59 24.27 65.08
CA ALA A 768 -42.15 22.97 65.45
C ALA A 768 -43.62 23.10 65.92
N PRO A 769 -44.46 22.05 65.73
CA PRO A 769 -45.86 22.09 66.13
C PRO A 769 -46.00 21.89 67.64
N GLU A 770 -46.61 22.88 68.30
CA GLU A 770 -46.98 22.83 69.70
C GLU A 770 -48.39 22.21 69.85
N GLN A 771 -48.50 21.30 70.81
CA GLN A 771 -49.71 20.57 71.16
C GLN A 771 -50.71 21.47 71.91
N ALA A 772 -51.98 21.46 71.50
CA ALA A 772 -53.15 21.76 72.34
C ALA A 772 -54.37 21.10 71.68
N ALA A 773 -54.92 20.01 72.23
CA ALA A 773 -55.91 19.97 73.32
C ALA A 773 -57.35 19.82 72.77
N VAL A 774 -57.82 18.56 72.81
CA VAL A 774 -59.14 18.06 73.24
C VAL A 774 -60.40 18.91 72.96
N GLY A 775 -61.31 18.33 72.17
CA GLY A 775 -62.76 18.58 72.18
C GLY A 775 -63.51 17.40 71.53
N PRO A 776 -64.65 16.91 72.06
CA PRO A 776 -64.98 15.50 71.98
C PRO A 776 -66.16 15.12 71.04
N LEU A 777 -66.17 13.83 70.69
CA LEU A 777 -67.32 12.90 70.61
C LEU A 777 -68.39 13.01 69.50
N GLN A 778 -68.59 11.83 68.88
CA GLN A 778 -69.81 11.22 68.29
C GLN A 778 -69.88 11.18 66.75
N LEU A 779 -70.41 10.14 66.09
CA LEU A 779 -70.65 8.69 66.30
C LEU A 779 -71.41 8.29 65.02
N LEU A 780 -70.97 7.25 64.28
CA LEU A 780 -71.77 6.39 63.37
C LEU A 780 -70.78 5.49 62.59
N GLN A 781 -70.38 4.35 63.14
CA GLN A 781 -70.97 3.02 62.92
C GLN A 781 -71.13 2.59 61.44
N ALA A 782 -70.14 1.81 60.94
CA ALA A 782 -70.22 0.35 60.64
C ALA A 782 -71.29 -0.19 59.63
N PRO A 783 -71.18 -1.43 59.08
CA PRO A 783 -70.04 -2.38 59.00
C PRO A 783 -70.02 -3.21 57.65
N PRO A 784 -69.69 -4.53 57.57
CA PRO A 784 -68.66 -5.05 56.64
C PRO A 784 -69.11 -6.29 55.81
N SER A 785 -68.18 -6.94 55.09
CA SER A 785 -68.22 -8.41 54.81
C SER A 785 -66.86 -8.83 54.23
N GLN A 786 -66.02 -9.56 54.98
CA GLN A 786 -65.95 -11.03 55.11
C GLN A 786 -65.24 -11.73 53.93
N GLY A 787 -64.24 -12.55 54.29
CA GLY A 787 -63.51 -13.47 53.42
C GLY A 787 -62.03 -13.54 53.76
#